data_AF-A0A3G9J3H3-F1
#
_entry.id   AF-A0A3G9J3H3-F1
#
_cell.length_a   1.000
_cell.length_b   1.000
_cell.length_c   1.000
_cell.angle_alpha   90.00
_cell.angle_beta   90.00
_cell.angle_gamma   90.00
#
_symmetry.space_group_name_H-M   'P 1'
#
loop_
_entity.id
_entity.type
_entity.pdbx_description
1 polymer ?
#
loop_
_entity_poly.entity_id
_entity_poly.type
_entity_poly.pdbx_seq_one_letter_code
_entity_poly.pdbx_strand_id
1 'polypeptide(L)'
;MKVSTFSKATIGLAAAATMGFGLVVPAANAAAAALTATQEDPAVSAIGPNTLVGVGSDTIQDVEYGVSQDLGSTPDGKLNLASWTATGTTAITYRSGGAPAAHPNGSGAGYTALKESLGISTTGSDGVARGDIDYSRASGFQGTEATNSGNANVAGAGVVTEIPFAIDSISFAAPAGSPFKLTNGGLGLTLANLADIYLGNVNEVNTTTGALQAETVAGTPDAGFIPIQAYLPKPGSGSRQFFLKDLNAVNNAVQLGSNKGDSFQTTNGTPTATGAYIGNTDLAGNPVQEHDGTAILEPNSASVATIAPFSGAKFIGYHNGLIADPSTKVAGTDYVLVPFDSAVGGTAHSVLPYTDNGGVYSPNATYKADGSETVGANTAKLTREVFNIVATRAIKNPNASVKNRALYDTFVGGGSKFCLDSATIQAYGFIKDSNCGNISRSADVASTPTVGTPVITGAVAGRTASFVFPVTSNSNGGGTLAVTINGNVYNTTVAAGSTTAAPIAVPTPAAGTFQYGTGASDGFTANLDGVGAAPVNPNPATPLTYSVAKSTATVSASALKIVHTSTGGYTIVRVTAPGLVPTGNVGVQLRTSTGVVKYAFPWKALGSGGALKYAFGKALAKGTYVVWVTYGGNGNINGAGWTKTAAVITVI
;
A
#
# COMPACT_ATOMS: atom_id res chain seq x y z
N MET A 1 45.02 -20.71 -23.31
CA MET A 1 44.19 -21.88 -22.96
C MET A 1 42.75 -21.54 -23.32
N LYS A 2 42.17 -22.29 -24.26
CA LYS A 2 40.78 -22.16 -24.70
C LYS A 2 39.89 -22.85 -23.65
N VAL A 3 38.94 -22.13 -23.09
CA VAL A 3 37.83 -22.72 -22.32
C VAL A 3 36.62 -22.81 -23.25
N SER A 4 36.07 -24.01 -23.34
CA SER A 4 34.99 -24.42 -24.21
C SER A 4 33.65 -23.81 -23.81
N THR A 5 32.97 -23.26 -24.81
CA THR A 5 31.58 -22.80 -24.78
C THR A 5 30.65 -24.01 -24.74
N PHE A 6 29.78 -24.12 -23.73
CA PHE A 6 28.65 -25.05 -23.77
C PHE A 6 27.52 -24.43 -24.58
N SER A 7 27.19 -25.06 -25.71
CA SER A 7 26.06 -24.74 -26.58
C SER A 7 24.74 -25.15 -25.93
N LYS A 8 23.88 -24.16 -25.62
CA LYS A 8 22.46 -24.38 -25.29
C LYS A 8 21.73 -24.87 -26.55
N ALA A 9 21.16 -26.07 -26.50
CA ALA A 9 20.22 -26.55 -27.52
C ALA A 9 18.91 -25.77 -27.39
N THR A 10 18.58 -25.00 -28.42
CA THR A 10 17.28 -24.32 -28.56
C THR A 10 16.31 -25.31 -29.19
N ILE A 11 15.32 -25.78 -28.44
CA ILE A 11 14.15 -26.47 -29.02
C ILE A 11 13.03 -25.42 -29.04
N GLY A 12 12.83 -24.82 -30.21
CA GLY A 12 11.65 -24.01 -30.47
C GLY A 12 10.46 -24.93 -30.73
N LEU A 13 9.46 -24.91 -29.85
CA LEU A 13 8.14 -25.45 -30.17
C LEU A 13 7.20 -24.29 -30.47
N ALA A 14 6.75 -24.24 -31.72
CA ALA A 14 5.82 -23.24 -32.23
C ALA A 14 4.44 -23.38 -31.56
N ALA A 15 3.84 -22.22 -31.26
CA ALA A 15 2.49 -22.08 -30.78
C ALA A 15 1.46 -22.67 -31.75
N ALA A 16 0.50 -23.42 -31.22
CA ALA A 16 -0.79 -23.64 -31.86
C ALA A 16 -1.88 -23.39 -30.82
N ALA A 17 -2.59 -22.27 -31.01
CA ALA A 17 -3.79 -21.94 -30.28
C ALA A 17 -4.92 -22.92 -30.68
N THR A 18 -5.54 -23.55 -29.69
CA THR A 18 -6.87 -24.14 -29.85
C THR A 18 -7.66 -23.90 -28.58
N MET A 19 -8.61 -22.96 -28.65
CA MET A 19 -9.69 -22.83 -27.68
C MET A 19 -10.65 -24.01 -27.87
N GLY A 20 -10.94 -24.74 -26.80
CA GLY A 20 -11.93 -25.82 -26.82
C GLY A 20 -12.17 -26.36 -25.41
N PHE A 21 -13.17 -25.80 -24.73
CA PHE A 21 -13.75 -26.40 -23.52
C PHE A 21 -14.28 -27.80 -23.85
N GLY A 22 -13.64 -28.84 -23.32
CA GLY A 22 -14.04 -30.24 -23.49
C GLY A 22 -13.47 -31.08 -22.37
N LEU A 23 -14.32 -31.38 -21.39
CA LEU A 23 -14.02 -32.10 -20.16
C LEU A 23 -13.90 -33.60 -20.44
N VAL A 24 -12.67 -34.11 -20.62
CA VAL A 24 -12.33 -35.53 -20.42
C VAL A 24 -10.91 -35.57 -19.85
N VAL A 25 -10.77 -35.99 -18.60
CA VAL A 25 -9.47 -36.22 -17.94
C VAL A 25 -9.11 -37.70 -18.13
N PRO A 26 -8.24 -38.08 -19.07
CA PRO A 26 -7.43 -39.25 -18.84
C PRO A 26 -6.30 -38.85 -17.89
N ALA A 27 -6.09 -39.66 -16.85
CA ALA A 27 -4.92 -39.58 -16.00
C ALA A 27 -3.67 -39.84 -16.85
N ALA A 28 -3.10 -38.79 -17.43
CA ALA A 28 -1.82 -38.84 -18.09
C ALA A 28 -0.76 -38.46 -17.05
N ASN A 29 0.01 -39.47 -16.63
CA ASN A 29 1.38 -39.30 -16.15
C ASN A 29 2.21 -38.69 -17.29
N ALA A 30 2.01 -37.41 -17.56
CA ALA A 30 2.99 -36.63 -18.30
C ALA A 30 4.11 -36.37 -17.30
N ALA A 31 5.28 -36.94 -17.55
CA ALA A 31 6.52 -36.42 -17.02
C ALA A 31 6.60 -34.96 -17.50
N ALA A 32 6.09 -34.03 -16.67
CA ALA A 32 6.27 -32.62 -16.89
C ALA A 32 7.78 -32.41 -17.04
N ALA A 33 8.21 -31.85 -18.17
CA ALA A 33 9.57 -31.39 -18.29
C ALA A 33 9.85 -30.55 -17.05
N ALA A 34 10.89 -30.92 -16.30
CA ALA A 34 11.20 -30.26 -15.03
C ALA A 34 11.23 -28.75 -15.29
N LEU A 35 10.23 -28.06 -14.75
CA LEU A 35 10.23 -26.60 -14.68
C LEU A 35 11.38 -26.25 -13.76
N THR A 36 12.59 -26.17 -14.30
CA THR A 36 13.71 -25.55 -13.62
C THR A 36 13.44 -24.07 -13.68
N ALA A 37 12.62 -23.57 -12.76
CA ALA A 37 12.54 -22.14 -12.53
C ALA A 37 13.96 -21.72 -12.10
N THR A 38 14.75 -21.23 -13.05
CA THR A 38 16.00 -20.55 -12.69
C THR A 38 15.56 -19.32 -11.92
N GLN A 39 15.81 -19.39 -10.62
CA GLN A 39 15.48 -18.43 -9.57
C GLN A 39 16.24 -17.11 -9.81
N GLU A 40 15.86 -16.38 -10.85
CA GLU A 40 16.42 -15.07 -11.18
C GLU A 40 15.35 -14.01 -11.11
N ASP A 41 15.73 -12.83 -10.62
CA ASP A 41 14.85 -11.67 -10.66
C ASP A 41 14.43 -11.37 -12.10
N PRO A 42 13.17 -10.99 -12.32
CA PRO A 42 12.69 -10.68 -13.65
C PRO A 42 13.49 -9.50 -14.22
N ALA A 43 13.97 -9.66 -15.45
CA ALA A 43 14.69 -8.58 -16.14
C ALA A 43 13.78 -7.35 -16.24
N VAL A 44 14.33 -6.15 -16.00
CA VAL A 44 13.57 -4.89 -16.08
C VAL A 44 12.89 -4.72 -17.45
N SER A 45 13.51 -5.22 -18.52
CA SER A 45 12.95 -5.23 -19.87
C SER A 45 11.70 -6.10 -20.02
N ALA A 46 11.45 -7.05 -19.13
CA ALA A 46 10.25 -7.90 -19.10
C ALA A 46 9.09 -7.27 -18.31
N ILE A 47 9.34 -6.13 -17.64
CA ILE A 47 8.32 -5.41 -16.86
C ILE A 47 7.61 -4.37 -17.74
N GLY A 48 6.29 -4.37 -17.71
CA GLY A 48 5.41 -3.41 -18.37
C GLY A 48 4.49 -2.66 -17.40
N PRO A 49 3.73 -1.66 -17.88
CA PRO A 49 2.79 -0.91 -17.04
C PRO A 49 1.68 -1.79 -16.43
N ASN A 50 1.37 -2.93 -17.07
CA ASN A 50 0.33 -3.86 -16.65
C ASN A 50 0.86 -5.13 -15.95
N THR A 51 2.19 -5.29 -15.84
CA THR A 51 2.79 -6.42 -15.11
C THR A 51 2.49 -6.27 -13.63
N LEU A 52 1.93 -7.30 -13.00
CA LEU A 52 1.72 -7.31 -11.55
C LEU A 52 3.06 -7.56 -10.85
N VAL A 53 3.50 -6.61 -10.02
CA VAL A 53 4.81 -6.68 -9.35
C VAL A 53 4.66 -7.08 -7.88
N GLY A 54 5.40 -8.10 -7.44
CA GLY A 54 5.35 -8.57 -6.04
C GLY A 54 6.69 -8.88 -5.39
N VAL A 55 6.71 -8.75 -4.06
CA VAL A 55 7.86 -8.94 -3.16
C VAL A 55 7.41 -9.60 -1.84
N GLY A 56 8.33 -9.99 -0.97
CA GLY A 56 8.03 -10.42 0.40
C GLY A 56 8.58 -11.78 0.76
N SER A 57 7.72 -12.69 1.23
CA SER A 57 8.12 -14.02 1.71
C SER A 57 8.98 -14.77 0.69
N ASP A 58 10.15 -15.21 1.18
CA ASP A 58 11.09 -16.16 0.60
C ASP A 58 10.52 -17.58 0.53
N THR A 59 9.75 -17.99 1.55
CA THR A 59 9.14 -19.33 1.60
C THR A 59 8.27 -19.62 0.37
N ILE A 60 7.51 -18.63 -0.12
CA ILE A 60 6.59 -18.81 -1.26
C ILE A 60 7.07 -18.18 -2.57
N GLN A 61 8.30 -17.66 -2.62
CA GLN A 61 8.77 -16.98 -3.84
C GLN A 61 8.86 -17.94 -5.05
N ASP A 62 9.23 -19.20 -4.84
CA ASP A 62 9.50 -20.11 -5.96
C ASP A 62 8.22 -20.65 -6.59
N VAL A 63 7.17 -20.91 -5.79
CA VAL A 63 5.85 -21.27 -6.35
C VAL A 63 5.27 -20.11 -7.14
N GLU A 64 5.51 -18.87 -6.72
CA GLU A 64 5.14 -17.67 -7.48
C GLU A 64 5.91 -17.56 -8.80
N TYR A 65 7.16 -18.06 -8.87
CA TYR A 65 7.90 -18.16 -10.13
C TYR A 65 7.33 -19.21 -11.06
N GLY A 66 6.95 -20.37 -10.52
CA GLY A 66 6.25 -21.41 -11.28
C GLY A 66 4.96 -20.86 -11.88
N VAL A 67 4.10 -20.29 -11.03
CA VAL A 67 2.82 -19.71 -11.48
C VAL A 67 3.06 -18.56 -12.47
N SER A 68 4.03 -17.67 -12.21
CA SER A 68 4.39 -16.59 -13.14
C SER A 68 4.74 -17.11 -14.55
N GLN A 69 5.49 -18.22 -14.64
CA GLN A 69 5.82 -18.86 -15.93
C GLN A 69 4.58 -19.40 -16.63
N ASP A 70 3.68 -20.06 -15.89
CA ASP A 70 2.45 -20.62 -16.44
C ASP A 70 1.44 -19.54 -16.88
N LEU A 71 1.42 -18.40 -16.18
CA LEU A 71 0.67 -17.22 -16.60
C LEU A 71 1.26 -16.58 -17.87
N GLY A 72 2.54 -16.81 -18.14
CA GLY A 72 3.24 -16.34 -19.33
C GLY A 72 3.29 -14.82 -19.47
N SER A 73 3.38 -14.36 -20.73
CA SER A 73 3.53 -12.96 -21.08
C SER A 73 2.29 -12.37 -21.74
N THR A 74 2.13 -11.06 -21.62
CA THR A 74 1.23 -10.23 -22.42
C THR A 74 1.67 -10.20 -23.89
N PRO A 75 0.79 -9.76 -24.83
CA PRO A 75 1.13 -9.70 -26.26
C PRO A 75 2.34 -8.83 -26.61
N ASP A 76 2.69 -7.84 -25.78
CA ASP A 76 3.89 -7.00 -25.90
C ASP A 76 5.15 -7.63 -25.27
N GLY A 77 5.09 -8.91 -24.91
CA GLY A 77 6.23 -9.67 -24.38
C GLY A 77 6.59 -9.33 -22.94
N LYS A 78 5.69 -8.70 -22.18
CA LYS A 78 5.88 -8.38 -20.76
C LYS A 78 5.28 -9.47 -19.89
N LEU A 79 5.82 -9.71 -18.69
CA LEU A 79 5.25 -10.71 -17.80
C LEU A 79 3.84 -10.28 -17.34
N ASN A 80 2.92 -11.24 -17.22
CA ASN A 80 1.62 -10.99 -16.56
C ASN A 80 1.81 -10.78 -15.04
N LEU A 81 2.71 -11.57 -14.46
CA LEU A 81 3.07 -11.55 -13.04
C LEU A 81 4.59 -11.57 -12.93
N ALA A 82 5.16 -10.65 -12.18
CA ALA A 82 6.58 -10.58 -11.88
C ALA A 82 6.77 -10.59 -10.37
N SER A 83 7.40 -11.65 -9.89
CA SER A 83 7.75 -11.86 -8.49
C SER A 83 9.25 -11.62 -8.37
N TRP A 84 9.71 -10.82 -7.40
CA TRP A 84 11.14 -10.61 -7.14
C TRP A 84 11.63 -11.50 -6.01
N THR A 85 12.91 -11.86 -6.05
CA THR A 85 13.54 -12.70 -5.04
C THR A 85 13.56 -11.98 -3.71
N ALA A 86 13.29 -12.69 -2.63
CA ALA A 86 13.36 -12.12 -1.28
C ALA A 86 14.81 -11.99 -0.79
N THR A 87 15.69 -12.86 -1.27
CA THR A 87 17.12 -12.88 -0.99
C THR A 87 17.91 -12.25 -2.13
N GLY A 88 19.14 -11.82 -1.85
CA GLY A 88 20.00 -11.15 -2.82
C GLY A 88 20.70 -9.93 -2.23
N THR A 89 21.83 -9.56 -2.83
CA THR A 89 22.62 -8.37 -2.46
C THR A 89 22.59 -7.28 -3.53
N THR A 90 22.14 -7.62 -4.75
CA THR A 90 21.87 -6.66 -5.81
C THR A 90 20.64 -5.84 -5.45
N ALA A 91 20.59 -4.56 -5.80
CA ALA A 91 19.37 -3.80 -5.60
C ALA A 91 18.32 -4.21 -6.64
N ILE A 92 17.07 -4.37 -6.21
CA ILE A 92 15.94 -4.53 -7.13
C ILE A 92 15.84 -3.24 -7.97
N THR A 93 15.43 -3.31 -9.23
CA THR A 93 15.00 -2.12 -9.95
C THR A 93 13.50 -2.19 -10.15
N TYR A 94 12.76 -1.32 -9.48
CA TYR A 94 11.32 -1.27 -9.61
C TYR A 94 10.86 -0.53 -10.87
N ARG A 95 9.54 -0.49 -11.09
CA ARG A 95 8.93 0.12 -12.28
C ARG A 95 9.30 1.60 -12.45
N SER A 96 9.44 2.34 -11.36
CA SER A 96 9.87 3.74 -11.35
C SER A 96 11.33 3.95 -11.81
N GLY A 97 12.11 2.88 -11.97
CA GLY A 97 13.56 2.94 -12.14
C GLY A 97 14.31 3.26 -10.84
N GLY A 98 13.59 3.44 -9.73
CA GLY A 98 14.16 3.51 -8.39
C GLY A 98 14.73 2.15 -7.96
N ALA A 99 15.86 2.20 -7.27
CA ALA A 99 16.46 1.04 -6.63
C ALA A 99 16.25 1.16 -5.11
N PRO A 100 15.53 0.24 -4.44
CA PRO A 100 15.57 0.16 -2.99
C PRO A 100 16.99 -0.19 -2.54
N ALA A 101 17.34 0.16 -1.31
CA ALA A 101 18.64 -0.20 -0.74
C ALA A 101 18.80 -1.73 -0.53
N ALA A 102 17.69 -2.47 -0.40
CA ALA A 102 17.67 -3.92 -0.19
C ALA A 102 16.37 -4.57 -0.69
N HIS A 103 16.41 -5.89 -0.91
CA HIS A 103 15.23 -6.69 -1.22
C HIS A 103 14.27 -6.75 -0.01
N PRO A 104 12.95 -6.51 -0.17
CA PRO A 104 11.98 -6.75 0.90
C PRO A 104 11.89 -8.25 1.23
N ASN A 105 12.70 -8.67 2.21
CA ASN A 105 12.90 -10.07 2.58
C ASN A 105 11.98 -10.51 3.72
N GLY A 106 11.04 -11.41 3.41
CA GLY A 106 10.10 -11.98 4.38
C GLY A 106 8.74 -11.29 4.37
N SER A 107 7.74 -11.96 4.96
CA SER A 107 6.34 -11.51 4.95
C SER A 107 6.16 -10.09 5.51
N GLY A 108 6.88 -9.76 6.59
CA GLY A 108 6.82 -8.44 7.22
C GLY A 108 7.37 -7.32 6.31
N ALA A 109 8.55 -7.52 5.73
CA ALA A 109 9.17 -6.54 4.82
C ALA A 109 8.35 -6.38 3.54
N GLY A 110 7.88 -7.47 2.92
CA GLY A 110 7.00 -7.39 1.76
C GLY A 110 5.70 -6.64 2.04
N TYR A 111 5.10 -6.87 3.21
CA TYR A 111 3.91 -6.14 3.63
C TYR A 111 4.19 -4.64 3.81
N THR A 112 5.32 -4.27 4.41
CA THR A 112 5.76 -2.87 4.53
C THR A 112 5.98 -2.23 3.15
N ALA A 113 6.70 -2.90 2.25
CA ALA A 113 6.94 -2.45 0.89
C ALA A 113 5.64 -2.23 0.08
N LEU A 114 4.65 -3.13 0.21
CA LEU A 114 3.33 -2.92 -0.39
C LEU A 114 2.64 -1.69 0.20
N LYS A 115 2.67 -1.49 1.54
CA LYS A 115 2.10 -0.30 2.18
C LYS A 115 2.79 0.98 1.70
N GLU A 116 4.11 1.00 1.57
CA GLU A 116 4.85 2.14 0.99
C GLU A 116 4.40 2.42 -0.44
N SER A 117 4.29 1.38 -1.26
CA SER A 117 3.90 1.53 -2.67
C SER A 117 2.45 1.97 -2.84
N LEU A 118 1.56 1.56 -1.93
CA LEU A 118 0.21 2.08 -1.86
C LEU A 118 0.16 3.50 -1.30
N GLY A 119 1.27 4.02 -0.76
CA GLY A 119 1.38 5.33 -0.15
C GLY A 119 0.77 5.41 1.24
N ILE A 120 0.58 4.28 1.91
CA ILE A 120 0.00 4.12 3.26
C ILE A 120 1.01 4.51 4.34
N SER A 121 2.27 4.12 4.16
CA SER A 121 3.37 4.46 5.06
C SER A 121 4.24 5.56 4.43
N THR A 122 4.49 6.65 5.15
CA THR A 122 5.40 7.73 4.72
C THR A 122 6.83 7.55 5.26
N THR A 123 7.07 6.52 6.08
CA THR A 123 8.32 6.32 6.82
C THR A 123 9.12 5.11 6.33
N GLY A 124 8.91 4.71 5.09
CA GLY A 124 9.45 3.47 4.57
C GLY A 124 10.97 3.38 4.56
N SER A 125 11.53 2.46 5.35
CA SER A 125 12.96 2.12 5.34
C SER A 125 13.40 1.45 4.05
N ASP A 126 12.45 0.92 3.28
CA ASP A 126 12.73 0.03 2.15
C ASP A 126 12.87 0.83 0.84
N GLY A 127 12.48 2.11 0.82
CA GLY A 127 12.70 3.02 -0.29
C GLY A 127 11.81 2.76 -1.51
N VAL A 128 10.63 2.16 -1.31
CA VAL A 128 9.71 1.81 -2.39
C VAL A 128 8.91 3.04 -2.85
N ALA A 129 8.91 3.33 -4.15
CA ALA A 129 8.09 4.42 -4.69
C ALA A 129 6.63 3.99 -4.88
N ARG A 130 5.74 4.98 -4.93
CA ARG A 130 4.31 4.73 -5.13
C ARG A 130 4.05 4.02 -6.46
N GLY A 131 3.30 2.92 -6.42
CA GLY A 131 2.87 2.15 -7.60
C GLY A 131 3.91 1.18 -8.18
N ASP A 132 5.06 1.03 -7.52
CA ASP A 132 6.11 0.07 -7.86
C ASP A 132 5.77 -1.39 -7.51
N ILE A 133 5.05 -1.61 -6.40
CA ILE A 133 4.63 -2.92 -5.90
C ILE A 133 3.10 -2.98 -5.93
N ASP A 134 2.57 -4.06 -6.51
CA ASP A 134 1.13 -4.29 -6.67
C ASP A 134 0.60 -5.32 -5.67
N TYR A 135 1.45 -6.25 -5.22
CA TYR A 135 1.09 -7.26 -4.22
C TYR A 135 2.29 -7.63 -3.33
N SER A 136 2.03 -8.27 -2.20
CA SER A 136 3.08 -8.87 -1.38
C SER A 136 2.78 -10.31 -1.00
N ARG A 137 3.85 -11.06 -0.78
CA ARG A 137 3.85 -12.48 -0.45
C ARG A 137 3.96 -12.69 1.05
N ALA A 138 3.13 -13.55 1.63
CA ALA A 138 3.19 -13.86 3.05
C ALA A 138 3.02 -15.35 3.37
N SER A 139 3.98 -15.91 4.10
CA SER A 139 3.95 -17.26 4.65
C SER A 139 3.27 -17.31 6.04
N GLY A 140 2.03 -16.85 6.11
CA GLY A 140 1.23 -16.77 7.33
C GLY A 140 0.43 -15.48 7.43
N PHE A 141 -0.62 -15.52 8.25
CA PHE A 141 -1.54 -14.39 8.45
C PHE A 141 -0.80 -13.18 9.05
N GLN A 142 -1.01 -11.97 8.51
CA GLN A 142 -0.29 -10.77 8.97
C GLN A 142 -0.92 -10.08 10.19
N GLY A 143 -2.04 -10.59 10.72
CA GLY A 143 -2.59 -10.19 12.02
C GLY A 143 -3.70 -9.13 11.95
N THR A 144 -4.18 -8.71 13.14
CA THR A 144 -5.28 -7.74 13.34
C THR A 144 -5.03 -6.31 12.85
N GLU A 145 -3.85 -5.97 12.29
CA GLU A 145 -3.73 -4.76 11.46
C GLU A 145 -4.71 -4.82 10.27
N ALA A 146 -5.10 -6.02 9.86
CA ALA A 146 -6.13 -6.22 8.84
C ALA A 146 -7.57 -6.30 9.37
N THR A 147 -7.83 -6.38 10.69
CA THR A 147 -9.21 -6.69 11.18
C THR A 147 -9.69 -5.88 12.40
N ASN A 148 -8.87 -5.06 13.06
CA ASN A 148 -9.31 -4.25 14.21
C ASN A 148 -9.47 -2.75 13.89
N SER A 149 -10.64 -2.42 13.34
CA SER A 149 -11.17 -1.05 13.19
C SER A 149 -11.68 -0.45 14.52
N GLY A 150 -10.86 -0.48 15.58
CA GLY A 150 -11.17 0.12 16.89
C GLY A 150 -10.07 1.01 17.47
N ASN A 151 -8.85 0.96 16.92
CA ASN A 151 -7.78 1.85 17.36
C ASN A 151 -7.79 3.14 16.52
N ALA A 152 -8.21 4.24 17.15
CA ALA A 152 -8.29 5.58 16.54
C ALA A 152 -6.94 6.09 15.97
N ASN A 153 -5.82 5.40 16.26
CA ASN A 153 -4.49 5.76 15.78
C ASN A 153 -4.06 5.10 14.46
N VAL A 154 -4.90 4.29 13.80
CA VAL A 154 -4.66 3.84 12.41
C VAL A 154 -5.74 4.41 11.49
N ALA A 155 -6.00 5.72 11.62
CA ALA A 155 -6.81 6.47 10.69
C ALA A 155 -6.00 6.75 9.40
N GLY A 156 -6.35 6.10 8.29
CA GLY A 156 -5.88 6.54 6.97
C GLY A 156 -4.96 5.58 6.25
N ALA A 157 -5.55 4.56 5.62
CA ALA A 157 -4.92 3.81 4.53
C ALA A 157 -5.92 2.88 3.85
N GLY A 158 -5.80 2.75 2.53
CA GLY A 158 -6.42 1.68 1.74
C GLY A 158 -5.89 0.33 2.18
N VAL A 159 -6.49 -0.14 3.27
CA VAL A 159 -6.48 -1.48 3.82
C VAL A 159 -6.30 -2.57 2.78
N VAL A 160 -5.37 -3.49 3.03
CA VAL A 160 -5.10 -4.62 2.15
C VAL A 160 -6.11 -5.75 2.34
N THR A 161 -6.13 -6.70 1.43
CA THR A 161 -6.78 -8.00 1.61
C THR A 161 -5.74 -9.10 1.51
N GLU A 162 -5.74 -10.00 2.49
CA GLU A 162 -4.94 -11.21 2.48
C GLU A 162 -5.73 -12.33 1.79
N ILE A 163 -5.25 -12.77 0.63
CA ILE A 163 -5.92 -13.78 -0.19
C ILE A 163 -5.13 -15.09 -0.09
N PRO A 164 -5.64 -16.12 0.63
CA PRO A 164 -4.96 -17.40 0.69
C PRO A 164 -5.00 -18.08 -0.67
N PHE A 165 -3.94 -18.82 -1.02
CA PHE A 165 -3.92 -19.62 -2.26
C PHE A 165 -3.52 -21.08 -2.04
N ALA A 166 -2.77 -21.38 -0.98
CA ALA A 166 -2.34 -22.73 -0.67
C ALA A 166 -2.06 -22.91 0.83
N ILE A 167 -1.74 -24.14 1.23
CA ILE A 167 -1.32 -24.50 2.57
C ILE A 167 0.11 -25.02 2.53
N ASP A 168 0.95 -24.46 3.38
CA ASP A 168 2.30 -24.94 3.65
C ASP A 168 2.27 -25.82 4.91
N SER A 169 2.84 -27.01 4.80
CA SER A 169 3.06 -27.89 5.94
C SER A 169 4.37 -27.51 6.61
N ILE A 170 4.34 -27.25 7.92
CA ILE A 170 5.55 -27.06 8.72
C ILE A 170 5.92 -28.39 9.35
N SER A 171 7.18 -28.76 9.24
CA SER A 171 7.75 -29.94 9.90
C SER A 171 9.12 -29.55 10.45
N PHE A 172 9.96 -30.53 10.77
CA PHE A 172 11.26 -30.32 11.39
C PHE A 172 12.32 -31.02 10.58
N ALA A 173 13.28 -30.28 10.09
CA ALA A 173 14.42 -30.86 9.38
C ALA A 173 15.53 -31.20 10.38
N ALA A 174 16.14 -32.37 10.18
CA ALA A 174 17.30 -32.84 10.91
C ALA A 174 18.24 -33.59 9.96
N PRO A 175 19.54 -33.73 10.29
CA PRO A 175 20.47 -34.54 9.51
C PRO A 175 19.94 -35.96 9.27
N ALA A 176 20.28 -36.52 8.11
CA ALA A 176 19.97 -37.91 7.84
C ALA A 176 20.68 -38.80 8.86
N GLY A 177 19.91 -39.69 9.50
CA GLY A 177 20.39 -40.51 10.62
C GLY A 177 20.26 -39.85 12.00
N SER A 178 19.67 -38.65 12.09
CA SER A 178 19.41 -38.00 13.38
C SER A 178 18.57 -38.88 14.32
N PRO A 179 18.89 -38.93 15.63
CA PRO A 179 18.15 -39.72 16.60
C PRO A 179 16.72 -39.22 16.84
N PHE A 180 16.36 -38.02 16.36
CA PHE A 180 14.99 -37.54 16.41
C PHE A 180 14.01 -38.46 15.65
N LYS A 181 14.46 -39.23 14.67
CA LYS A 181 13.62 -40.24 13.99
C LYS A 181 13.28 -41.44 14.85
N LEU A 182 13.99 -41.65 15.96
CA LEU A 182 13.78 -42.77 16.88
C LEU A 182 12.82 -42.40 18.01
N THR A 183 12.53 -41.10 18.18
CA THR A 183 11.65 -40.58 19.23
C THR A 183 10.27 -41.22 19.17
N ASN A 184 9.67 -41.41 20.35
CA ASN A 184 8.36 -42.05 20.52
C ASN A 184 8.23 -43.41 19.80
N GLY A 185 9.28 -44.24 19.85
CA GLY A 185 9.29 -45.56 19.22
C GLY A 185 9.32 -45.50 17.69
N GLY A 186 9.88 -44.43 17.12
CA GLY A 186 9.93 -44.20 15.68
C GLY A 186 8.72 -43.46 15.11
N LEU A 187 7.78 -43.04 15.96
CA LEU A 187 6.63 -42.25 15.53
C LEU A 187 7.00 -40.79 15.23
N GLY A 188 8.10 -40.30 15.82
CA GLY A 188 8.59 -38.95 15.64
C GLY A 188 8.25 -38.05 16.84
N LEU A 189 8.30 -36.73 16.65
CA LEU A 189 8.15 -35.77 17.75
C LEU A 189 6.69 -35.31 17.91
N THR A 190 6.24 -35.15 19.16
CA THR A 190 4.99 -34.43 19.49
C THR A 190 5.23 -32.93 19.61
N LEU A 191 4.18 -32.10 19.61
CA LEU A 191 4.33 -30.66 19.89
C LEU A 191 4.79 -30.39 21.32
N ALA A 192 4.41 -31.25 22.27
CA ALA A 192 4.92 -31.18 23.64
C ALA A 192 6.45 -31.40 23.67
N ASN A 193 6.97 -32.41 22.94
CA ASN A 193 8.42 -32.64 22.85
C ASN A 193 9.14 -31.43 22.26
N LEU A 194 8.58 -30.83 21.21
CA LEU A 194 9.16 -29.64 20.58
C LEU A 194 9.13 -28.45 21.54
N ALA A 195 8.02 -28.22 22.24
CA ALA A 195 7.94 -27.14 23.22
C ALA A 195 9.00 -27.30 24.31
N ASP A 196 9.21 -28.51 24.85
CA ASP A 196 10.24 -28.77 25.85
C ASP A 196 11.66 -28.60 25.32
N ILE A 197 11.93 -29.00 24.07
CA ILE A 197 13.21 -28.75 23.39
C ILE A 197 13.47 -27.24 23.27
N TYR A 198 12.50 -26.46 22.76
CA TYR A 198 12.68 -25.02 22.53
C TYR A 198 12.64 -24.18 23.81
N LEU A 199 12.14 -24.74 24.92
CA LEU A 199 12.26 -24.18 26.27
C LEU A 199 13.58 -24.54 26.96
N GLY A 200 14.32 -25.53 26.44
CA GLY A 200 15.52 -26.07 27.08
C GLY A 200 15.22 -26.98 28.27
N ASN A 201 13.96 -27.37 28.47
CA ASN A 201 13.58 -28.40 29.44
C ASN A 201 14.12 -29.77 29.04
N VAL A 202 14.29 -29.98 27.74
CA VAL A 202 14.96 -31.14 27.13
C VAL A 202 16.11 -30.59 26.31
N ASN A 203 17.33 -31.05 26.57
CA ASN A 203 18.53 -30.54 25.93
C ASN A 203 19.48 -31.64 25.44
N GLU A 204 19.09 -32.92 25.56
CA GLU A 204 19.81 -34.05 24.99
C GLU A 204 18.87 -35.17 24.50
N VAL A 205 19.36 -35.96 23.55
CA VAL A 205 18.63 -37.07 22.93
C VAL A 205 19.49 -38.34 22.86
N ASN A 206 18.90 -39.47 23.21
CA ASN A 206 19.59 -40.76 23.17
C ASN A 206 19.79 -41.21 21.72
N THR A 207 21.03 -41.57 21.37
CA THR A 207 21.38 -41.92 19.98
C THR A 207 20.83 -43.26 19.51
N THR A 208 20.40 -44.13 20.44
CA THR A 208 19.91 -45.49 20.15
C THR A 208 18.40 -45.61 20.31
N THR A 209 17.81 -44.94 21.30
CA THR A 209 16.37 -45.04 21.60
C THR A 209 15.56 -43.82 21.20
N GLY A 210 16.21 -42.68 20.92
CA GLY A 210 15.51 -41.40 20.72
C GLY A 210 14.87 -40.85 21.99
N ALA A 211 15.19 -41.38 23.18
CA ALA A 211 14.69 -40.82 24.45
C ALA A 211 15.16 -39.37 24.62
N LEU A 212 14.25 -38.50 25.06
CA LEU A 212 14.46 -37.07 25.30
C LEU A 212 14.56 -36.81 26.80
N GLN A 213 15.57 -36.05 27.24
CA GLN A 213 15.71 -35.65 28.64
C GLN A 213 16.48 -34.34 28.83
N ALA A 214 16.50 -33.85 30.06
CA ALA A 214 17.44 -32.84 30.52
C ALA A 214 18.76 -33.52 30.94
N GLU A 215 19.88 -32.86 30.65
CA GLU A 215 21.20 -33.27 31.12
C GLU A 215 21.23 -33.38 32.65
N THR A 216 21.81 -34.45 33.17
CA THR A 216 21.95 -34.63 34.62
C THR A 216 23.01 -33.69 35.20
N VAL A 217 24.04 -33.36 34.42
CA VAL A 217 25.13 -32.45 34.78
C VAL A 217 25.31 -31.39 33.71
N ALA A 218 25.16 -30.12 34.08
CA ALA A 218 25.23 -29.00 33.14
C ALA A 218 26.51 -29.01 32.28
N GLY A 219 26.34 -29.03 30.95
CA GLY A 219 27.41 -29.03 29.97
C GLY A 219 28.10 -30.38 29.75
N THR A 220 27.62 -31.46 30.36
CA THR A 220 28.15 -32.82 30.20
C THR A 220 27.03 -33.76 29.75
N PRO A 221 27.06 -34.26 28.50
CA PRO A 221 26.03 -35.17 28.01
C PRO A 221 25.99 -36.46 28.82
N ASP A 222 24.78 -36.98 29.08
CA ASP A 222 24.60 -38.26 29.74
C ASP A 222 25.09 -39.41 28.84
N ALA A 223 25.43 -40.55 29.45
CA ALA A 223 25.97 -41.69 28.70
C ALA A 223 24.96 -42.22 27.65
N GLY A 224 25.37 -42.18 26.38
CA GLY A 224 24.52 -42.59 25.25
C GLY A 224 23.62 -41.47 24.70
N PHE A 225 23.71 -40.26 25.27
CA PHE A 225 23.03 -39.07 24.81
C PHE A 225 23.99 -38.13 24.07
N ILE A 226 23.42 -37.32 23.18
CA ILE A 226 24.10 -36.18 22.57
C ILE A 226 23.27 -34.91 22.78
N PRO A 227 23.90 -33.74 22.93
CA PRO A 227 23.20 -32.47 23.11
C PRO A 227 22.31 -32.11 21.92
N ILE A 228 21.25 -31.38 22.17
CA ILE A 228 20.33 -30.87 21.16
C ILE A 228 20.68 -29.43 20.78
N GLN A 229 20.73 -29.17 19.48
CA GLN A 229 20.80 -27.82 18.91
C GLN A 229 19.53 -27.52 18.13
N ALA A 230 18.65 -26.73 18.73
CA ALA A 230 17.37 -26.34 18.17
C ALA A 230 17.46 -24.93 17.56
N TYR A 231 17.32 -24.83 16.25
CA TYR A 231 17.37 -23.55 15.55
C TYR A 231 15.97 -22.97 15.34
N LEU A 232 15.86 -21.65 15.38
CA LEU A 232 14.68 -20.88 15.03
C LEU A 232 14.99 -20.02 13.80
N PRO A 233 14.02 -19.80 12.89
CA PRO A 233 14.19 -18.83 11.82
C PRO A 233 14.47 -17.44 12.39
N LYS A 234 15.09 -16.56 11.59
CA LYS A 234 15.41 -15.18 11.96
C LYS A 234 14.20 -14.42 12.55
N PRO A 235 14.42 -13.42 13.43
CA PRO A 235 13.38 -12.51 13.88
C PRO A 235 12.68 -11.83 12.69
N GLY A 236 11.38 -11.55 12.80
CA GLY A 236 10.58 -11.00 11.70
C GLY A 236 10.02 -12.04 10.73
N SER A 237 10.50 -13.29 10.78
CA SER A 237 9.96 -14.38 9.95
C SER A 237 8.52 -14.74 10.34
N GLY A 238 7.65 -14.89 9.33
CA GLY A 238 6.28 -15.39 9.55
C GLY A 238 6.26 -16.82 10.05
N SER A 239 7.24 -17.62 9.65
CA SER A 239 7.42 -19.02 10.06
C SER A 239 7.80 -19.17 11.51
N ARG A 240 8.70 -18.29 11.99
CA ARG A 240 9.04 -18.20 13.42
C ARG A 240 7.79 -17.89 14.25
N GLN A 241 7.00 -16.89 13.85
CA GLN A 241 5.80 -16.49 14.57
C GLN A 241 4.73 -17.58 14.60
N PHE A 242 4.49 -18.21 13.44
CA PHE A 242 3.59 -19.35 13.34
C PHE A 242 4.02 -20.47 14.29
N PHE A 243 5.27 -20.91 14.15
CA PHE A 243 5.80 -22.01 14.94
C PHE A 243 5.76 -21.74 16.46
N LEU A 244 6.22 -20.57 16.91
CA LEU A 244 6.18 -20.22 18.33
C LEU A 244 4.75 -20.10 18.86
N LYS A 245 3.79 -19.63 18.04
CA LYS A 245 2.37 -19.59 18.41
C LYS A 245 1.81 -20.99 18.65
N ASP A 246 2.12 -21.94 17.78
CA ASP A 246 1.65 -23.32 17.92
C ASP A 246 2.32 -24.03 19.10
N LEU A 247 3.60 -23.78 19.36
CA LEU A 247 4.26 -24.26 20.57
C LEU A 247 3.64 -23.65 21.84
N ASN A 248 3.35 -22.35 21.84
CA ASN A 248 2.71 -21.66 22.97
C ASN A 248 1.31 -22.20 23.28
N ALA A 249 0.57 -22.63 22.26
CA ALA A 249 -0.76 -23.23 22.42
C ALA A 249 -0.72 -24.55 23.22
N VAL A 250 0.39 -25.29 23.13
CA VAL A 250 0.64 -26.52 23.90
C VAL A 250 1.33 -26.25 25.23
N ASN A 251 2.29 -25.32 25.26
CA ASN A 251 2.99 -24.91 26.48
C ASN A 251 3.16 -23.38 26.53
N ASN A 252 2.39 -22.74 27.40
CA ASN A 252 2.34 -21.27 27.49
C ASN A 252 3.63 -20.62 28.00
N ALA A 253 4.62 -21.40 28.47
CA ALA A 253 5.94 -20.90 28.83
C ALA A 253 6.76 -20.47 27.60
N VAL A 254 6.42 -20.98 26.41
CA VAL A 254 7.03 -20.52 25.14
C VAL A 254 6.59 -19.08 24.91
N GLN A 255 7.52 -18.13 24.96
CA GLN A 255 7.14 -16.72 24.89
C GLN A 255 6.75 -16.30 23.48
N LEU A 256 5.69 -15.49 23.39
CA LEU A 256 5.28 -14.82 22.16
C LEU A 256 5.74 -13.36 22.21
N GLY A 257 6.41 -12.93 21.14
CA GLY A 257 6.67 -11.51 20.89
C GLY A 257 5.40 -10.77 20.50
N SER A 258 5.28 -9.52 20.93
CA SER A 258 4.09 -8.70 20.63
C SER A 258 4.04 -8.13 19.21
N ASN A 259 5.13 -8.10 18.42
CA ASN A 259 5.12 -7.44 17.12
C ASN A 259 6.24 -7.91 16.17
N LYS A 260 6.12 -9.11 15.60
CA LYS A 260 7.05 -9.69 14.59
C LYS A 260 8.53 -9.81 14.98
N GLY A 261 9.04 -9.04 15.95
CA GLY A 261 10.19 -9.34 16.78
C GLY A 261 9.68 -9.94 18.08
N ASP A 262 9.90 -11.22 18.26
CA ASP A 262 9.87 -11.80 19.59
C ASP A 262 11.24 -11.65 20.25
N SER A 263 11.22 -11.49 21.58
CA SER A 263 12.40 -11.51 22.43
C SER A 263 12.74 -12.94 22.88
N PHE A 264 12.07 -13.95 22.34
CA PHE A 264 12.27 -15.33 22.73
C PHE A 264 13.66 -15.78 22.28
N GLN A 265 14.49 -16.17 23.25
CA GLN A 265 15.86 -16.64 23.03
C GLN A 265 16.72 -15.62 22.23
N THR A 266 16.72 -14.33 22.63
CA THR A 266 17.64 -13.31 22.06
C THR A 266 19.02 -13.29 22.70
N THR A 267 19.33 -14.22 23.62
CA THR A 267 20.70 -14.38 24.11
C THR A 267 21.51 -14.99 22.97
N ASN A 268 22.13 -14.11 22.17
CA ASN A 268 23.07 -14.44 21.09
C ASN A 268 24.28 -15.19 21.67
N GLY A 269 24.13 -16.48 21.92
CA GLY A 269 25.25 -17.41 21.88
C GLY A 269 25.44 -17.86 20.43
N THR A 270 26.69 -18.00 20.00
CA THR A 270 26.99 -18.84 18.84
C THR A 270 26.86 -20.28 19.29
N PRO A 271 26.22 -21.18 18.51
CA PRO A 271 26.24 -22.60 18.83
C PRO A 271 27.71 -23.07 18.99
N THR A 272 27.93 -24.07 19.83
CA THR A 272 29.26 -24.69 19.98
C THR A 272 29.24 -26.07 19.35
N ALA A 273 30.39 -26.63 18.99
CA ALA A 273 30.42 -27.94 18.33
C ALA A 273 29.89 -29.11 19.18
N THR A 274 29.76 -28.92 20.50
CA THR A 274 29.56 -30.01 21.47
C THR A 274 28.53 -29.69 22.56
N GLY A 275 27.84 -28.55 22.48
CA GLY A 275 26.92 -28.09 23.53
C GLY A 275 25.49 -27.95 23.03
N ALA A 276 24.54 -28.02 23.96
CA ALA A 276 23.15 -27.72 23.67
C ALA A 276 23.01 -26.25 23.25
N TYR A 277 22.05 -25.98 22.36
CA TYR A 277 21.83 -24.64 21.83
C TYR A 277 20.37 -24.43 21.45
N ILE A 278 19.86 -23.23 21.73
CA ILE A 278 18.58 -22.77 21.19
C ILE A 278 18.78 -21.34 20.70
N GLY A 279 18.58 -21.10 19.41
CA GLY A 279 18.79 -19.76 18.87
C GLY A 279 18.56 -19.65 17.37
N ASN A 280 18.92 -18.52 16.79
CA ASN A 280 18.54 -18.14 15.42
C ASN A 280 19.72 -17.83 14.49
N THR A 281 20.91 -18.22 14.90
CA THR A 281 22.14 -18.10 14.12
C THR A 281 22.82 -19.46 13.96
N ASP A 282 23.41 -19.72 12.80
CA ASP A 282 24.26 -20.89 12.56
C ASP A 282 25.65 -20.74 13.24
N LEU A 283 26.55 -21.72 13.09
CA LEU A 283 27.92 -21.67 13.64
C LEU A 283 28.75 -20.55 13.01
N ALA A 284 28.42 -20.11 11.80
CA ALA A 284 29.05 -18.95 11.15
C ALA A 284 28.46 -17.60 11.61
N GLY A 285 27.40 -17.61 12.44
CA GLY A 285 26.71 -16.43 12.92
C GLY A 285 25.71 -15.83 11.91
N ASN A 286 25.42 -16.52 10.81
CA ASN A 286 24.41 -16.07 9.86
C ASN A 286 23.00 -16.37 10.39
N PRO A 287 22.01 -15.52 10.08
CA PRO A 287 20.62 -15.77 10.47
C PRO A 287 20.05 -17.02 9.77
N VAL A 288 19.49 -17.93 10.57
CA VAL A 288 18.84 -19.15 10.07
C VAL A 288 17.58 -18.81 9.27
N GLN A 289 17.38 -19.48 8.14
CA GLN A 289 16.15 -19.42 7.36
C GLN A 289 15.40 -20.76 7.46
N GLU A 290 14.07 -20.71 7.44
CA GLU A 290 13.22 -21.91 7.51
C GLU A 290 13.43 -22.89 6.33
N HIS A 291 13.87 -22.38 5.19
CA HIS A 291 14.00 -23.15 3.95
C HIS A 291 15.46 -23.45 3.61
N ASP A 292 16.36 -23.28 4.58
CA ASP A 292 17.79 -23.47 4.37
C ASP A 292 18.33 -24.53 5.34
N GLY A 293 18.75 -25.67 4.78
CA GLY A 293 19.31 -26.79 5.53
C GLY A 293 20.71 -26.52 6.09
N THR A 294 21.34 -25.38 5.80
CA THR A 294 22.73 -25.11 6.18
C THR A 294 22.94 -25.27 7.68
N ALA A 295 22.12 -24.60 8.50
CA ALA A 295 22.28 -24.59 9.97
C ALA A 295 22.19 -25.98 10.61
N ILE A 296 21.40 -26.89 10.03
CA ILE A 296 21.27 -28.26 10.55
C ILE A 296 22.39 -29.18 10.04
N LEU A 297 23.06 -28.84 8.94
CA LEU A 297 24.04 -29.69 8.24
C LEU A 297 25.51 -29.29 8.45
N GLU A 298 25.76 -28.29 9.29
CA GLU A 298 27.13 -27.84 9.58
C GLU A 298 28.01 -28.98 10.17
N PRO A 299 29.35 -28.94 9.93
CA PRO A 299 30.26 -30.08 10.09
C PRO A 299 30.40 -30.69 11.50
N ASN A 300 29.71 -30.17 12.51
CA ASN A 300 29.73 -30.66 13.89
C ASN A 300 28.50 -31.52 14.27
N SER A 301 27.57 -31.77 13.35
CA SER A 301 26.32 -32.53 13.60
C SER A 301 26.50 -33.98 14.05
N ALA A 302 27.71 -34.56 13.97
CA ALA A 302 27.94 -35.91 14.49
C ALA A 302 27.95 -35.98 16.03
N SER A 303 28.24 -34.87 16.70
CA SER A 303 28.36 -34.79 18.17
C SER A 303 27.17 -34.12 18.85
N VAL A 304 26.21 -33.61 18.06
CA VAL A 304 25.02 -32.91 18.53
C VAL A 304 23.84 -33.25 17.63
N ALA A 305 22.64 -33.38 18.17
CA ALA A 305 21.42 -33.54 17.39
C ALA A 305 20.87 -32.17 16.99
N THR A 306 20.98 -31.81 15.72
CA THR A 306 20.43 -30.55 15.20
C THR A 306 18.99 -30.71 14.73
N ILE A 307 18.16 -29.69 14.94
CA ILE A 307 16.77 -29.63 14.47
C ILE A 307 16.35 -28.19 14.20
N ALA A 308 15.53 -27.97 13.18
CA ALA A 308 14.95 -26.66 12.86
C ALA A 308 13.55 -26.83 12.25
N PRO A 309 12.60 -25.91 12.48
CA PRO A 309 11.34 -25.92 11.74
C PRO A 309 11.63 -25.64 10.26
N PHE A 310 10.95 -26.39 9.39
CA PHE A 310 11.22 -26.39 7.96
C PHE A 310 9.90 -26.46 7.17
N SER A 311 9.83 -25.73 6.06
CA SER A 311 8.69 -25.80 5.14
C SER A 311 8.72 -27.12 4.38
N GLY A 312 7.68 -27.93 4.55
CA GLY A 312 7.47 -29.17 3.81
C GLY A 312 7.40 -28.92 2.31
N ALA A 313 6.81 -27.79 1.89
CA ALA A 313 6.76 -27.43 0.47
C ALA A 313 8.17 -27.25 -0.12
N LYS A 314 9.05 -26.52 0.58
CA LYS A 314 10.44 -26.34 0.18
C LYS A 314 11.21 -27.65 0.15
N PHE A 315 11.07 -28.47 1.18
CA PHE A 315 11.71 -29.79 1.23
C PHE A 315 11.33 -30.67 0.04
N ILE A 316 10.03 -30.73 -0.30
CA ILE A 316 9.54 -31.46 -1.48
C ILE A 316 10.13 -30.88 -2.76
N GLY A 317 10.13 -29.55 -2.90
CA GLY A 317 10.68 -28.86 -4.06
C GLY A 317 12.18 -29.13 -4.25
N TYR A 318 12.95 -29.15 -3.17
CA TYR A 318 14.38 -29.48 -3.18
C TYR A 318 14.62 -30.95 -3.52
N HIS A 319 13.88 -31.86 -2.88
CA HIS A 319 14.02 -33.30 -3.10
C HIS A 319 13.73 -33.67 -4.56
N ASN A 320 12.67 -33.11 -5.12
CA ASN A 320 12.28 -33.36 -6.50
C ASN A 320 13.13 -32.59 -7.53
N GLY A 321 14.06 -31.74 -7.10
CA GLY A 321 14.90 -30.92 -7.98
C GLY A 321 14.13 -29.84 -8.76
N LEU A 322 12.96 -29.42 -8.27
CA LEU A 322 12.21 -28.30 -8.86
C LEU A 322 12.84 -26.95 -8.51
N ILE A 323 13.44 -26.86 -7.32
CA ILE A 323 14.12 -25.67 -6.81
C ILE A 323 15.49 -26.05 -6.26
N ALA A 324 16.42 -25.10 -6.28
CA ALA A 324 17.78 -25.33 -5.83
C ALA A 324 17.90 -25.28 -4.30
N ASP A 325 18.57 -26.28 -3.75
CA ASP A 325 19.15 -26.37 -2.40
C ASP A 325 20.01 -25.14 -1.99
N PRO A 326 19.59 -24.10 -1.23
CA PRO A 326 20.52 -23.03 -0.87
C PRO A 326 21.70 -23.54 -0.03
N SER A 327 21.52 -24.63 0.72
CA SER A 327 22.57 -25.29 1.49
C SER A 327 23.53 -26.12 0.62
N THR A 328 23.24 -26.28 -0.68
CA THR A 328 23.93 -27.18 -1.62
C THR A 328 23.84 -28.66 -1.28
N LYS A 329 23.00 -29.03 -0.31
CA LYS A 329 22.76 -30.40 0.14
C LYS A 329 21.54 -31.00 -0.55
N VAL A 330 21.36 -32.32 -0.38
CA VAL A 330 20.29 -33.08 -1.01
C VAL A 330 19.23 -33.42 0.04
N ALA A 331 18.08 -32.75 -0.02
CA ALA A 331 16.89 -33.09 0.75
C ALA A 331 16.52 -34.57 0.56
N GLY A 332 16.21 -35.27 1.65
CA GLY A 332 15.95 -36.71 1.67
C GLY A 332 17.20 -37.59 1.75
N THR A 333 18.39 -37.05 1.46
CA THR A 333 19.68 -37.79 1.55
C THR A 333 20.56 -37.27 2.67
N ASP A 334 20.86 -35.97 2.68
CA ASP A 334 21.73 -35.34 3.68
C ASP A 334 20.95 -34.92 4.92
N TYR A 335 19.71 -34.46 4.73
CA TYR A 335 18.77 -34.13 5.79
C TYR A 335 17.38 -34.63 5.43
N VAL A 336 16.56 -34.85 6.44
CA VAL A 336 15.23 -35.44 6.32
C VAL A 336 14.27 -34.68 7.23
N LEU A 337 12.98 -34.78 6.92
CA LEU A 337 11.95 -34.32 7.85
C LEU A 337 11.70 -35.40 8.90
N VAL A 338 11.65 -34.97 10.16
CA VAL A 338 11.25 -35.80 11.30
C VAL A 338 9.73 -35.96 11.24
N PRO A 339 9.20 -37.20 11.28
CA PRO A 339 7.76 -37.40 11.36
C PRO A 339 7.15 -36.69 12.57
N PHE A 340 5.92 -36.23 12.42
CA PHE A 340 5.14 -35.71 13.53
C PHE A 340 4.36 -36.85 14.15
N ASP A 341 4.53 -37.08 15.46
CA ASP A 341 3.72 -38.01 16.23
C ASP A 341 2.42 -37.32 16.65
N SER A 342 1.39 -37.46 15.82
CA SER A 342 0.11 -36.84 16.13
C SER A 342 -0.73 -37.74 17.04
N ALA A 343 -1.16 -37.19 18.17
CA ALA A 343 -2.11 -37.85 19.07
C ALA A 343 -3.58 -37.60 18.66
N VAL A 344 -3.84 -37.22 17.41
CA VAL A 344 -5.19 -36.88 16.94
C VAL A 344 -6.11 -38.10 17.10
N GLY A 345 -7.17 -37.95 17.90
CA GLY A 345 -8.12 -39.04 18.15
C GLY A 345 -7.61 -40.14 19.09
N GLY A 346 -6.54 -39.90 19.84
CA GLY A 346 -6.01 -40.86 20.83
C GLY A 346 -5.27 -42.05 20.24
N THR A 347 -4.97 -42.02 18.94
CA THR A 347 -4.09 -42.98 18.26
C THR A 347 -2.85 -42.24 17.81
N ALA A 348 -1.67 -42.79 18.09
CA ALA A 348 -0.41 -42.19 17.71
C ALA A 348 -0.15 -42.44 16.21
N HIS A 349 0.15 -41.39 15.45
CA HIS A 349 0.38 -41.46 14.01
C HIS A 349 1.75 -40.89 13.67
N SER A 350 2.56 -41.65 12.93
CA SER A 350 3.79 -41.12 12.32
C SER A 350 3.44 -40.50 10.97
N VAL A 351 3.33 -39.17 10.91
CA VAL A 351 2.90 -38.47 9.69
C VAL A 351 4.00 -37.55 9.18
N LEU A 352 4.31 -37.70 7.89
CA LEU A 352 5.18 -36.80 7.15
C LEU A 352 4.35 -35.81 6.31
N PRO A 353 4.88 -34.60 6.03
CA PRO A 353 4.17 -33.62 5.21
C PRO A 353 4.18 -33.97 3.71
N TYR A 354 4.78 -35.10 3.34
CA TYR A 354 4.83 -35.62 1.99
C TYR A 354 4.52 -37.13 1.94
N THR A 355 4.07 -37.58 0.77
CA THR A 355 4.02 -38.99 0.39
C THR A 355 5.13 -39.29 -0.61
N ASP A 356 5.77 -40.44 -0.48
CA ASP A 356 6.77 -40.94 -1.43
C ASP A 356 6.13 -41.89 -2.44
N ASN A 357 6.22 -41.57 -3.72
CA ASN A 357 5.85 -42.47 -4.80
C ASN A 357 7.04 -42.72 -5.73
N GLY A 358 7.93 -43.63 -5.31
CA GLY A 358 9.07 -44.06 -6.12
C GLY A 358 10.19 -43.03 -6.19
N GLY A 359 10.44 -42.30 -5.10
CA GLY A 359 11.46 -41.26 -5.01
C GLY A 359 10.99 -39.88 -5.48
N VAL A 360 9.70 -39.72 -5.78
CA VAL A 360 9.08 -38.42 -6.05
C VAL A 360 8.16 -38.10 -4.89
N TYR A 361 8.42 -36.97 -4.23
CA TYR A 361 7.64 -36.53 -3.09
C TYR A 361 6.45 -35.68 -3.57
N SER A 362 5.30 -35.89 -2.95
CA SER A 362 4.09 -35.09 -3.19
C SER A 362 3.51 -34.59 -1.86
N PRO A 363 2.84 -33.43 -1.82
CA PRO A 363 2.25 -32.91 -0.58
C PRO A 363 1.27 -33.92 0.03
N ASN A 364 1.42 -34.22 1.32
CA ASN A 364 0.51 -35.13 2.02
C ASN A 364 -0.72 -34.37 2.52
N ALA A 365 -1.86 -34.54 1.84
CA ALA A 365 -3.12 -33.91 2.25
C ALA A 365 -3.62 -34.34 3.64
N THR A 366 -3.25 -35.53 4.13
CA THR A 366 -3.67 -35.97 5.49
C THR A 366 -2.96 -35.17 6.57
N TYR A 367 -1.75 -34.65 6.30
CA TYR A 367 -1.00 -33.80 7.23
C TYR A 367 -1.77 -32.53 7.63
N LYS A 368 -2.73 -32.06 6.82
CA LYS A 368 -3.60 -30.93 7.19
C LYS A 368 -4.51 -31.25 8.39
N ALA A 369 -4.99 -32.49 8.48
CA ALA A 369 -5.79 -32.96 9.61
C ALA A 369 -4.90 -33.47 10.74
N ASP A 370 -3.91 -34.28 10.37
CA ASP A 370 -3.10 -35.04 11.33
C ASP A 370 -1.96 -34.23 11.91
N GLY A 371 -1.47 -33.19 11.24
CA GLY A 371 -0.47 -32.26 11.75
C GLY A 371 -1.05 -31.30 12.80
N SER A 372 -1.84 -31.79 13.73
CA SER A 372 -2.41 -30.98 14.82
C SER A 372 -2.34 -31.72 16.15
N GLU A 373 -2.22 -30.97 17.23
CA GLU A 373 -2.29 -31.50 18.60
C GLU A 373 -3.23 -30.62 19.40
N THR A 374 -4.14 -31.25 20.15
CA THR A 374 -5.08 -30.53 21.01
C THR A 374 -4.69 -30.76 22.47
N VAL A 375 -4.32 -29.68 23.15
CA VAL A 375 -3.96 -29.68 24.57
C VAL A 375 -4.95 -28.78 25.31
N GLY A 376 -5.83 -29.41 26.09
CA GLY A 376 -6.95 -28.72 26.72
C GLY A 376 -7.91 -28.12 25.69
N ALA A 377 -8.12 -26.81 25.74
CA ALA A 377 -8.99 -26.06 24.83
C ALA A 377 -8.27 -25.52 23.58
N ASN A 378 -6.95 -25.69 23.49
CA ASN A 378 -6.14 -25.15 22.40
C ASN A 378 -5.81 -26.26 21.40
N THR A 379 -5.96 -25.97 20.11
CA THR A 379 -5.48 -26.83 19.02
C THR A 379 -4.35 -26.11 18.30
N ALA A 380 -3.15 -26.65 18.43
CA ALA A 380 -1.99 -26.25 17.65
C ALA A 380 -2.00 -26.99 16.31
N LYS A 381 -1.56 -26.32 15.24
CA LYS A 381 -1.50 -26.93 13.90
C LYS A 381 -0.13 -26.68 13.30
N LEU A 382 0.45 -27.69 12.66
CA LEU A 382 1.67 -27.60 11.89
C LEU A 382 1.38 -27.35 10.41
N THR A 383 0.27 -26.71 10.10
CA THR A 383 -0.05 -26.23 8.75
C THR A 383 -0.49 -24.78 8.80
N ARG A 384 -0.04 -24.00 7.81
CA ARG A 384 -0.42 -22.59 7.66
C ARG A 384 -0.90 -22.33 6.25
N GLU A 385 -1.86 -21.44 6.13
CA GLU A 385 -2.17 -20.85 4.84
C GLU A 385 -1.07 -19.87 4.44
N VAL A 386 -0.88 -19.74 3.12
CA VAL A 386 0.02 -18.76 2.52
C VAL A 386 -0.79 -17.81 1.61
N PHE A 387 -0.37 -16.55 1.56
CA PHE A 387 -1.18 -15.45 1.04
C PHE A 387 -0.47 -14.65 -0.04
N ASN A 388 -1.28 -14.20 -0.99
CA ASN A 388 -1.02 -12.99 -1.76
C ASN A 388 -1.83 -11.84 -1.16
N ILE A 389 -1.14 -10.75 -0.82
CA ILE A 389 -1.73 -9.57 -0.21
C ILE A 389 -1.84 -8.50 -1.27
N VAL A 390 -3.04 -7.98 -1.48
CA VAL A 390 -3.32 -6.97 -2.50
C VAL A 390 -4.07 -5.79 -1.90
N ALA A 391 -4.12 -4.65 -2.60
CA ALA A 391 -4.99 -3.56 -2.18
C ALA A 391 -6.47 -3.98 -2.22
N THR A 392 -7.23 -3.76 -1.13
CA THR A 392 -8.68 -4.10 -1.09
C THR A 392 -9.48 -3.39 -2.18
N ARG A 393 -8.98 -2.26 -2.74
CA ARG A 393 -9.60 -1.60 -3.91
C ARG A 393 -9.73 -2.51 -5.12
N ALA A 394 -8.73 -3.35 -5.39
CA ALA A 394 -8.77 -4.26 -6.51
C ALA A 394 -9.95 -5.23 -6.39
N ILE A 395 -10.39 -5.51 -5.17
CA ILE A 395 -11.50 -6.40 -4.85
C ILE A 395 -12.85 -5.66 -4.88
N LYS A 396 -12.92 -4.49 -4.25
CA LYS A 396 -14.17 -3.71 -4.17
C LYS A 396 -14.53 -3.02 -5.48
N ASN A 397 -13.54 -2.62 -6.27
CA ASN A 397 -13.73 -1.96 -7.56
C ASN A 397 -12.72 -2.48 -8.60
N PRO A 398 -12.88 -3.74 -9.06
CA PRO A 398 -11.97 -4.37 -10.01
C PRO A 398 -11.91 -3.63 -11.34
N ASN A 399 -13.00 -2.99 -11.77
CA ASN A 399 -13.05 -2.31 -13.07
C ASN A 399 -12.58 -0.84 -13.02
N ALA A 400 -12.08 -0.35 -11.89
CA ALA A 400 -11.58 1.03 -11.78
C ALA A 400 -10.33 1.30 -12.62
N SER A 401 -9.55 0.26 -12.89
CA SER A 401 -8.33 0.31 -13.71
C SER A 401 -8.03 -1.08 -14.26
N VAL A 402 -7.26 -1.14 -15.36
CA VAL A 402 -6.77 -2.41 -15.92
C VAL A 402 -5.94 -3.19 -14.89
N LYS A 403 -5.16 -2.48 -14.08
CA LYS A 403 -4.36 -3.06 -13.00
C LYS A 403 -5.22 -3.71 -11.90
N ASN A 404 -6.27 -3.02 -11.44
CA ASN A 404 -7.19 -3.59 -10.45
C ASN A 404 -7.85 -4.86 -10.97
N ARG A 405 -8.23 -4.83 -12.25
CA ARG A 405 -8.82 -5.99 -12.91
C ARG A 405 -7.85 -7.15 -12.98
N ALA A 406 -6.59 -6.88 -13.33
CA ALA A 406 -5.54 -7.89 -13.37
C ALA A 406 -5.25 -8.50 -11.98
N LEU A 407 -5.20 -7.69 -10.91
CA LEU A 407 -5.08 -8.18 -9.53
C LEU A 407 -6.27 -9.07 -9.15
N TYR A 408 -7.48 -8.64 -9.49
CA TYR A 408 -8.70 -9.42 -9.22
C TYR A 408 -8.69 -10.76 -9.95
N ASP A 409 -8.49 -10.76 -11.28
CA ASP A 409 -8.52 -11.98 -12.09
C ASP A 409 -7.38 -12.94 -11.72
N THR A 410 -6.24 -12.42 -11.26
CA THR A 410 -5.08 -13.23 -10.87
C THR A 410 -5.29 -13.91 -9.53
N PHE A 411 -5.82 -13.21 -8.51
CA PHE A 411 -5.84 -13.71 -7.14
C PHE A 411 -7.23 -14.02 -6.56
N VAL A 412 -8.30 -13.34 -6.99
CA VAL A 412 -9.59 -13.34 -6.28
C VAL A 412 -10.55 -14.43 -6.77
N GLY A 413 -11.09 -15.20 -5.81
CA GLY A 413 -12.06 -16.27 -6.02
C GLY A 413 -11.45 -17.60 -6.46
N GLY A 414 -12.19 -18.70 -6.30
CA GLY A 414 -11.71 -20.03 -6.68
C GLY A 414 -11.48 -20.24 -8.19
N GLY A 415 -11.96 -19.32 -9.03
CA GLY A 415 -11.68 -19.27 -10.47
C GLY A 415 -10.54 -18.33 -10.85
N SER A 416 -9.80 -17.77 -9.88
CA SER A 416 -8.63 -16.95 -10.15
C SER A 416 -7.54 -17.76 -10.82
N LYS A 417 -6.66 -17.08 -11.56
CA LYS A 417 -5.56 -17.76 -12.26
C LYS A 417 -4.67 -18.55 -11.30
N PHE A 418 -4.40 -18.02 -10.10
CA PHE A 418 -3.66 -18.73 -9.06
C PHE A 418 -4.37 -20.01 -8.60
N CYS A 419 -5.67 -19.94 -8.33
CA CYS A 419 -6.42 -21.10 -7.84
C CYS A 419 -6.62 -22.19 -8.88
N LEU A 420 -6.64 -21.81 -10.16
CA LEU A 420 -6.70 -22.75 -11.27
C LEU A 420 -5.37 -23.47 -11.48
N ASP A 421 -4.24 -22.86 -11.12
CA ASP A 421 -2.90 -23.43 -11.27
C ASP A 421 -2.48 -24.35 -10.11
N SER A 422 -3.42 -25.19 -9.69
CA SER A 422 -3.21 -26.11 -8.56
C SER A 422 -2.17 -27.19 -8.82
N ALA A 423 -1.87 -27.49 -10.10
CA ALA A 423 -0.86 -28.48 -10.46
C ALA A 423 0.54 -27.96 -10.14
N THR A 424 0.85 -26.72 -10.54
CA THR A 424 2.12 -26.07 -10.24
C THR A 424 2.26 -25.84 -8.74
N ILE A 425 1.23 -25.33 -8.06
CA ILE A 425 1.23 -25.18 -6.60
C ILE A 425 1.61 -26.49 -5.87
N GLN A 426 1.02 -27.62 -6.28
CA GLN A 426 1.31 -28.93 -5.68
C GLN A 426 2.69 -29.48 -6.08
N ALA A 427 3.16 -29.23 -7.30
CA ALA A 427 4.51 -29.61 -7.73
C ALA A 427 5.57 -28.95 -6.84
N TYR A 428 5.36 -27.69 -6.45
CA TYR A 428 6.20 -26.97 -5.49
C TYR A 428 5.97 -27.36 -4.02
N GLY A 429 5.21 -28.43 -3.77
CA GLY A 429 5.08 -29.03 -2.43
C GLY A 429 3.98 -28.45 -1.54
N PHE A 430 3.15 -27.52 -2.05
CA PHE A 430 2.05 -26.95 -1.26
C PHE A 430 0.77 -27.79 -1.37
N ILE A 431 0.02 -27.87 -0.25
CA ILE A 431 -1.29 -28.51 -0.21
C ILE A 431 -2.33 -27.54 -0.78
N LYS A 432 -3.23 -28.05 -1.62
CA LYS A 432 -4.36 -27.27 -2.15
C LYS A 432 -5.25 -26.75 -1.01
N ASP A 433 -5.51 -25.45 -1.02
CA ASP A 433 -6.43 -24.82 -0.08
C ASP A 433 -7.85 -24.74 -0.65
N SER A 434 -8.84 -25.18 0.13
CA SER A 434 -10.25 -25.00 -0.18
C SER A 434 -10.68 -23.53 -0.09
N ASN A 435 -9.93 -22.71 0.64
CA ASN A 435 -10.15 -21.27 0.74
C ASN A 435 -9.41 -20.48 -0.34
N CYS A 436 -8.81 -21.11 -1.35
CA CYS A 436 -8.06 -20.39 -2.38
C CYS A 436 -8.90 -19.25 -2.98
N GLY A 437 -8.34 -18.04 -3.00
CA GLY A 437 -8.99 -16.84 -3.53
C GLY A 437 -10.00 -16.18 -2.59
N ASN A 438 -10.14 -16.65 -1.35
CA ASN A 438 -11.09 -16.12 -0.38
C ASN A 438 -10.72 -14.70 0.09
N ILE A 439 -11.71 -13.82 0.20
CA ILE A 439 -11.53 -12.39 0.54
C ILE A 439 -12.06 -12.02 1.93
N SER A 440 -12.38 -13.00 2.78
CA SER A 440 -12.90 -12.77 4.14
C SER A 440 -11.90 -12.04 5.06
N ARG A 441 -10.63 -11.99 4.68
CA ARG A 441 -9.54 -11.30 5.39
C ARG A 441 -9.22 -9.96 4.73
N SER A 442 -10.27 -9.25 4.35
CA SER A 442 -10.18 -7.87 3.93
C SER A 442 -10.20 -6.98 5.15
N ALA A 443 -9.21 -6.10 5.22
CA ALA A 443 -9.31 -4.94 6.04
C ALA A 443 -10.20 -3.94 5.29
N ASP A 444 -11.21 -3.37 5.96
CA ASP A 444 -12.09 -2.33 5.44
C ASP A 444 -12.03 -1.17 6.44
N VAL A 445 -10.96 -0.37 6.45
CA VAL A 445 -10.89 0.87 7.24
C VAL A 445 -11.09 2.06 6.30
N ALA A 446 -12.34 2.42 6.12
CA ALA A 446 -12.71 3.71 5.56
C ALA A 446 -12.49 4.79 6.63
N SER A 447 -11.29 5.35 6.77
CA SER A 447 -11.25 6.73 7.28
C SER A 447 -11.77 7.61 6.15
N THR A 448 -12.85 8.34 6.42
CA THR A 448 -13.44 9.23 5.42
C THR A 448 -12.53 10.45 5.31
N PRO A 449 -11.93 10.76 4.15
CA PRO A 449 -11.27 12.05 3.98
C PRO A 449 -12.21 13.19 4.39
N THR A 450 -11.67 14.32 4.81
CA THR A 450 -12.51 15.49 5.09
C THR A 450 -12.09 16.65 4.21
N VAL A 451 -13.07 17.30 3.60
CA VAL A 451 -12.90 18.58 2.94
C VAL A 451 -13.47 19.61 3.88
N GLY A 452 -12.64 20.49 4.43
CA GLY A 452 -13.08 21.55 5.34
C GLY A 452 -13.71 22.74 4.61
N THR A 453 -14.16 23.71 5.40
CA THR A 453 -14.70 24.98 4.88
C THR A 453 -13.64 25.73 4.05
N PRO A 454 -13.97 26.22 2.84
CA PRO A 454 -13.00 26.94 2.02
C PRO A 454 -12.59 28.27 2.64
N VAL A 455 -11.33 28.63 2.46
CA VAL A 455 -10.83 30.00 2.60
C VAL A 455 -11.07 30.72 1.28
N ILE A 456 -11.79 31.84 1.34
CA ILE A 456 -12.18 32.62 0.16
C ILE A 456 -11.50 33.98 0.20
N THR A 457 -10.82 34.33 -0.89
CA THR A 457 -10.17 35.63 -1.04
C THR A 457 -10.62 36.32 -2.33
N GLY A 458 -10.60 37.66 -2.35
CA GLY A 458 -10.88 38.44 -3.55
C GLY A 458 -12.34 38.47 -4.02
N ALA A 459 -13.30 38.05 -3.18
CA ALA A 459 -14.74 38.08 -3.49
C ALA A 459 -15.29 39.52 -3.60
N VAL A 460 -15.07 40.15 -4.74
CA VAL A 460 -15.49 41.51 -5.08
C VAL A 460 -16.16 41.51 -6.45
N ALA A 461 -17.25 42.25 -6.60
CA ALA A 461 -17.95 42.36 -7.88
C ALA A 461 -17.03 42.83 -9.01
N GLY A 462 -17.11 42.19 -10.19
CA GLY A 462 -16.25 42.44 -11.35
C GLY A 462 -14.87 41.78 -11.27
N ARG A 463 -14.60 40.94 -10.28
CA ARG A 463 -13.33 40.23 -10.12
C ARG A 463 -13.51 38.72 -10.17
N THR A 464 -12.45 38.01 -9.82
CA THR A 464 -12.43 36.56 -9.64
C THR A 464 -12.09 36.29 -8.18
N ALA A 465 -12.95 35.53 -7.50
CA ALA A 465 -12.69 35.02 -6.17
C ALA A 465 -11.81 33.76 -6.24
N SER A 466 -10.93 33.58 -5.27
CA SER A 466 -10.08 32.41 -5.13
C SER A 466 -10.53 31.59 -3.94
N PHE A 467 -10.84 30.31 -4.19
CA PHE A 467 -11.28 29.34 -3.19
C PHE A 467 -10.17 28.33 -2.93
N VAL A 468 -9.79 28.18 -1.66
CA VAL A 468 -8.81 27.19 -1.23
C VAL A 468 -9.47 26.30 -0.18
N PHE A 469 -9.57 25.01 -0.48
CA PHE A 469 -10.20 24.03 0.41
C PHE A 469 -9.13 23.35 1.25
N PRO A 470 -9.24 23.38 2.60
CA PRO A 470 -8.52 22.45 3.44
C PRO A 470 -8.99 21.03 3.11
N VAL A 471 -8.05 20.13 2.84
CA VAL A 471 -8.33 18.73 2.57
C VAL A 471 -7.44 17.91 3.47
N THR A 472 -8.07 17.09 4.32
CA THR A 472 -7.37 16.00 4.99
C THR A 472 -7.56 14.76 4.14
N SER A 473 -6.55 14.47 3.32
CA SER A 473 -6.49 13.24 2.52
C SER A 473 -5.71 12.18 3.28
N ASN A 474 -6.20 10.94 3.28
CA ASN A 474 -5.50 9.84 3.94
C ASN A 474 -4.12 9.63 3.31
N SER A 475 -3.13 9.45 4.18
CA SER A 475 -1.75 9.13 3.81
C SER A 475 -1.10 10.17 2.88
N ASN A 476 -1.61 11.40 2.86
CA ASN A 476 -1.10 12.51 2.04
C ASN A 476 -0.96 12.14 0.55
N GLY A 477 -1.80 11.24 0.03
CA GLY A 477 -1.67 10.76 -1.34
C GLY A 477 -2.10 11.74 -2.42
N GLY A 478 -2.68 12.87 -2.04
CA GLY A 478 -3.33 13.79 -2.97
C GLY A 478 -4.63 13.21 -3.54
N GLY A 479 -5.19 13.88 -4.54
CA GLY A 479 -6.47 13.50 -5.13
C GLY A 479 -7.06 14.57 -6.04
N THR A 480 -8.32 14.38 -6.40
CA THR A 480 -9.13 15.37 -7.11
C THR A 480 -10.29 15.79 -6.21
N LEU A 481 -10.49 17.09 -6.06
CA LEU A 481 -11.63 17.68 -5.37
C LEU A 481 -12.60 18.23 -6.42
N ALA A 482 -13.84 17.76 -6.38
CA ALA A 482 -14.95 18.32 -7.14
C ALA A 482 -15.88 19.10 -6.19
N VAL A 483 -16.23 20.33 -6.55
CA VAL A 483 -17.12 21.20 -5.75
C VAL A 483 -18.07 21.99 -6.64
N THR A 484 -19.30 22.15 -6.18
CA THR A 484 -20.33 22.93 -6.86
C THR A 484 -20.42 24.32 -6.26
N ILE A 485 -20.22 25.34 -7.09
CA ILE A 485 -20.28 26.76 -6.70
C ILE A 485 -21.25 27.46 -7.67
N ASN A 486 -22.33 28.04 -7.13
CA ASN A 486 -23.42 28.63 -7.92
C ASN A 486 -23.99 27.68 -9.00
N GLY A 487 -24.14 26.39 -8.67
CA GLY A 487 -24.65 25.38 -9.60
C GLY A 487 -23.65 24.91 -10.68
N ASN A 488 -22.41 25.43 -10.69
CA ASN A 488 -21.37 24.97 -11.61
C ASN A 488 -20.37 24.07 -10.87
N VAL A 489 -19.99 22.95 -11.49
CA VAL A 489 -18.99 22.02 -10.96
C VAL A 489 -17.59 22.51 -11.32
N TYR A 490 -16.74 22.65 -10.31
CA TYR A 490 -15.32 22.96 -10.43
C TYR A 490 -14.51 21.76 -9.95
N ASN A 491 -13.46 21.44 -10.69
CA ASN A 491 -12.51 20.39 -10.33
C ASN A 491 -11.15 21.03 -10.03
N THR A 492 -10.48 20.53 -9.00
CA THR A 492 -9.12 20.94 -8.65
C THR A 492 -8.33 19.75 -8.12
N THR A 493 -7.00 19.85 -8.12
CA THR A 493 -6.12 18.80 -7.62
C THR A 493 -5.68 19.10 -6.18
N VAL A 494 -5.49 18.04 -5.40
CA VAL A 494 -4.75 18.06 -4.14
C VAL A 494 -3.44 17.34 -4.42
N ALA A 495 -2.31 18.05 -4.34
CA ALA A 495 -1.01 17.42 -4.53
C ALA A 495 -0.72 16.43 -3.40
N ALA A 496 0.08 15.40 -3.67
CA ALA A 496 0.60 14.53 -2.61
C ALA A 496 1.41 15.36 -1.58
N GLY A 497 1.27 15.06 -0.29
CA GLY A 497 1.83 15.86 0.80
C GLY A 497 1.01 17.09 1.18
N SER A 498 0.07 17.53 0.34
CA SER A 498 -0.69 18.76 0.57
C SER A 498 -1.89 18.56 1.49
N THR A 499 -2.13 19.54 2.36
CA THR A 499 -3.33 19.66 3.19
C THR A 499 -4.35 20.63 2.58
N THR A 500 -4.09 21.16 1.38
CA THR A 500 -4.97 22.07 0.66
C THR A 500 -5.08 21.71 -0.82
N ALA A 501 -6.26 21.95 -1.37
CA ALA A 501 -6.50 21.88 -2.81
C ALA A 501 -5.92 23.09 -3.54
N ALA A 502 -5.53 22.91 -4.81
CA ALA A 502 -5.11 24.02 -5.64
C ALA A 502 -6.25 25.06 -5.78
N PRO A 503 -5.95 26.37 -5.84
CA PRO A 503 -6.97 27.40 -5.83
C PRO A 503 -7.95 27.30 -7.00
N ILE A 504 -9.25 27.38 -6.71
CA ILE A 504 -10.31 27.48 -7.73
C ILE A 504 -10.64 28.95 -7.96
N ALA A 505 -10.58 29.36 -9.23
CA ALA A 505 -10.92 30.70 -9.69
C ALA A 505 -12.41 30.78 -10.07
N VAL A 506 -13.20 31.56 -9.33
CA VAL A 506 -14.65 31.71 -9.57
C VAL A 506 -14.98 33.17 -9.93
N PRO A 507 -15.56 33.44 -11.11
CA PRO A 507 -15.99 34.78 -11.49
C PRO A 507 -17.07 35.34 -10.54
N THR A 508 -16.93 36.60 -10.13
CA THR A 508 -17.90 37.32 -9.30
C THR A 508 -18.47 38.52 -10.05
N PRO A 509 -19.40 38.33 -11.02
CA PRO A 509 -19.86 39.41 -11.90
C PRO A 509 -20.70 40.48 -11.20
N ALA A 510 -21.30 40.16 -10.04
CA ALA A 510 -22.14 41.06 -9.26
C ALA A 510 -21.85 40.92 -7.76
N ALA A 511 -22.17 41.96 -6.99
CA ALA A 511 -22.20 41.87 -5.54
C ALA A 511 -23.46 41.12 -5.10
N GLY A 512 -23.43 40.54 -3.91
CA GLY A 512 -24.52 39.72 -3.40
C GLY A 512 -24.00 38.54 -2.61
N THR A 513 -24.62 37.38 -2.80
CA THR A 513 -24.15 36.13 -2.21
C THR A 513 -23.95 35.08 -3.29
N PHE A 514 -22.98 34.20 -3.10
CA PHE A 514 -22.89 32.95 -3.84
C PHE A 514 -23.02 31.77 -2.89
N GLN A 515 -23.47 30.65 -3.45
CA GLN A 515 -23.74 29.42 -2.73
C GLN A 515 -22.68 28.37 -3.04
N TYR A 516 -22.27 27.66 -1.99
CA TYR A 516 -21.38 26.52 -2.05
C TYR A 516 -22.02 25.32 -1.37
N GLY A 517 -21.78 24.13 -1.94
CA GLY A 517 -22.30 22.86 -1.45
C GLY A 517 -23.66 22.51 -2.06
N THR A 518 -24.03 21.23 -1.93
CA THR A 518 -25.24 20.55 -2.45
C THR A 518 -25.15 19.87 -3.82
N GLY A 519 -23.98 19.91 -4.48
CA GLY A 519 -23.78 19.11 -5.69
C GLY A 519 -23.71 17.63 -5.37
N ALA A 520 -24.44 16.79 -6.12
CA ALA A 520 -24.32 15.33 -6.00
C ALA A 520 -22.89 14.81 -6.32
N SER A 521 -22.10 15.63 -7.01
CA SER A 521 -20.70 15.37 -7.35
C SER A 521 -19.71 16.05 -6.41
N ASP A 522 -20.17 16.72 -5.34
CA ASP A 522 -19.28 17.39 -4.39
C ASP A 522 -18.56 16.36 -3.54
N GLY A 523 -17.24 16.28 -3.71
CA GLY A 523 -16.43 15.33 -2.95
C GLY A 523 -14.97 15.34 -3.31
N PHE A 524 -14.18 14.77 -2.41
CA PHE A 524 -12.77 14.50 -2.64
C PHE A 524 -12.57 13.03 -3.00
N THR A 525 -11.98 12.79 -4.17
CA THR A 525 -11.53 11.47 -4.61
C THR A 525 -10.03 11.38 -4.40
N ALA A 526 -9.59 10.59 -3.42
CA ALA A 526 -8.17 10.38 -3.16
C ALA A 526 -7.50 9.67 -4.35
N ASN A 527 -6.23 10.02 -4.62
CA ASN A 527 -5.38 9.27 -5.53
C ASN A 527 -4.87 7.96 -4.90
N LEU A 528 -5.09 7.77 -3.60
CA LEU A 528 -4.71 6.54 -2.89
C LEU A 528 -5.68 5.41 -3.27
N ASP A 529 -5.13 4.27 -3.70
CA ASP A 529 -5.93 3.09 -3.96
C ASP A 529 -6.52 2.55 -2.65
N GLY A 530 -7.85 2.39 -2.59
CA GLY A 530 -8.57 1.78 -1.45
C GLY A 530 -9.27 2.77 -0.54
N VAL A 531 -9.13 4.07 -0.79
CA VAL A 531 -9.86 5.13 -0.07
C VAL A 531 -11.10 5.52 -0.87
N GLY A 532 -12.28 5.32 -0.29
CA GLY A 532 -13.53 5.79 -0.88
C GLY A 532 -13.54 7.31 -1.04
N ALA A 533 -14.36 7.83 -1.97
CA ALA A 533 -14.57 9.26 -2.08
C ALA A 533 -15.13 9.80 -0.76
N ALA A 534 -14.60 10.94 -0.31
CA ALA A 534 -15.20 11.68 0.79
C ALA A 534 -16.25 12.63 0.27
N PRO A 535 -17.45 12.66 0.86
CA PRO A 535 -18.29 13.82 0.71
C PRO A 535 -17.58 15.03 1.32
N VAL A 536 -17.85 16.21 0.78
CA VAL A 536 -17.45 17.46 1.40
C VAL A 536 -18.01 17.54 2.83
N ASN A 537 -17.26 18.02 3.84
CA ASN A 537 -17.74 18.17 5.22
C ASN A 537 -17.68 19.65 5.71
N PRO A 538 -18.82 20.28 6.05
CA PRO A 538 -20.16 19.71 6.04
C PRO A 538 -20.59 19.39 4.62
N ASN A 539 -21.30 18.28 4.43
CA ASN A 539 -22.18 18.10 3.28
C ASN A 539 -23.44 18.81 3.72
N PRO A 540 -23.47 20.15 3.60
CA PRO A 540 -24.42 20.89 4.37
C PRO A 540 -25.73 20.67 3.61
N ALA A 541 -26.71 20.04 4.26
CA ALA A 541 -28.06 19.89 3.70
C ALA A 541 -28.62 21.25 3.22
N THR A 542 -28.03 22.35 3.70
CA THR A 542 -28.24 23.73 3.29
C THR A 542 -26.96 24.33 2.68
N PRO A 543 -26.99 24.94 1.49
CA PRO A 543 -25.82 25.61 0.90
C PRO A 543 -25.19 26.64 1.85
N LEU A 544 -23.86 26.68 1.95
CA LEU A 544 -23.15 27.76 2.64
C LEU A 544 -23.16 29.01 1.76
N THR A 545 -23.47 30.16 2.37
CA THR A 545 -23.53 31.46 1.67
C THR A 545 -22.36 32.34 2.03
N TYR A 546 -21.71 32.93 1.04
CA TYR A 546 -20.64 33.92 1.23
C TYR A 546 -20.99 35.24 0.56
N SER A 547 -20.56 36.35 1.15
CA SER A 547 -20.81 37.68 0.62
C SER A 547 -19.77 38.10 -0.41
N VAL A 548 -20.24 38.66 -1.52
CA VAL A 548 -19.41 39.35 -2.51
C VAL A 548 -19.51 40.83 -2.23
N ALA A 549 -18.38 41.43 -1.86
CA ALA A 549 -18.31 42.86 -1.63
C ALA A 549 -18.52 43.64 -2.94
N LYS A 550 -19.06 44.85 -2.82
CA LYS A 550 -19.12 45.78 -3.96
C LYS A 550 -17.72 46.23 -4.37
N SER A 551 -17.54 46.46 -5.66
CA SER A 551 -16.30 47.02 -6.21
C SER A 551 -16.10 48.46 -5.75
N THR A 552 -14.86 48.87 -5.49
CA THR A 552 -14.54 50.27 -5.16
C THR A 552 -14.52 51.11 -6.43
N ALA A 553 -15.35 52.14 -6.50
CA ALA A 553 -15.32 53.10 -7.59
C ALA A 553 -14.11 54.03 -7.50
N THR A 554 -13.50 54.33 -8.63
CA THR A 554 -12.62 55.50 -8.80
C THR A 554 -13.36 56.52 -9.64
N VAL A 555 -13.45 57.76 -9.15
CA VAL A 555 -14.10 58.86 -9.88
C VAL A 555 -13.06 59.89 -10.26
N SER A 556 -13.09 60.31 -11.51
CA SER A 556 -12.26 61.37 -12.04
C SER A 556 -13.12 62.33 -12.86
N ALA A 557 -12.62 63.54 -13.06
CA ALA A 557 -13.23 64.48 -13.98
C ALA A 557 -12.16 65.19 -14.79
N SER A 558 -12.48 65.47 -16.05
CA SER A 558 -11.75 66.43 -16.88
C SER A 558 -12.63 67.64 -17.14
N ALA A 559 -12.07 68.84 -16.94
CA ALA A 559 -12.71 70.08 -17.35
C ALA A 559 -12.18 70.46 -18.73
N LEU A 560 -13.07 70.86 -19.62
CA LEU A 560 -12.68 71.67 -20.77
C LEU A 560 -12.74 73.15 -20.37
N LYS A 561 -11.75 73.93 -20.84
CA LYS A 561 -11.66 75.37 -20.59
C LYS A 561 -12.94 76.07 -21.02
N ILE A 562 -13.55 76.84 -20.10
CA ILE A 562 -14.74 77.65 -20.37
C ILE A 562 -14.27 79.06 -20.71
N VAL A 563 -14.48 79.50 -21.94
CA VAL A 563 -14.24 80.90 -22.35
C VAL A 563 -15.58 81.64 -22.28
N HIS A 564 -15.55 82.80 -21.62
CA HIS A 564 -16.67 83.59 -21.15
C HIS A 564 -17.75 83.83 -22.23
N THR A 565 -19.02 83.75 -21.82
CA THR A 565 -20.27 84.26 -22.48
C THR A 565 -21.35 83.29 -23.00
N SER A 566 -21.26 81.97 -22.86
CA SER A 566 -22.44 81.11 -23.13
C SER A 566 -22.71 80.04 -22.06
N THR A 567 -23.98 79.68 -21.88
CA THR A 567 -24.56 78.68 -20.97
C THR A 567 -24.09 77.22 -21.22
N GLY A 568 -22.97 77.01 -21.91
CA GLY A 568 -22.53 75.73 -22.46
C GLY A 568 -21.36 75.03 -21.75
N GLY A 569 -20.87 75.56 -20.62
CA GLY A 569 -19.79 74.92 -19.86
C GLY A 569 -20.15 73.52 -19.37
N TYR A 570 -19.25 72.55 -19.53
CA TYR A 570 -19.43 71.19 -19.04
C TYR A 570 -18.13 70.58 -18.52
N THR A 571 -18.25 69.53 -17.72
CA THR A 571 -17.16 68.62 -17.36
C THR A 571 -17.50 67.20 -17.78
N ILE A 572 -16.49 66.40 -18.10
CA ILE A 572 -16.66 64.96 -18.32
C ILE A 572 -16.28 64.26 -17.03
N VAL A 573 -17.27 63.66 -16.38
CA VAL A 573 -17.08 62.81 -15.20
C VAL A 573 -16.90 61.37 -15.70
N ARG A 574 -15.85 60.69 -15.25
CA ARG A 574 -15.61 59.27 -15.50
C ARG A 574 -15.56 58.53 -14.18
N VAL A 575 -16.39 57.49 -14.07
CA VAL A 575 -16.36 56.52 -13.00
C VAL A 575 -15.81 55.23 -13.58
N THR A 576 -14.83 54.64 -12.92
CA THR A 576 -14.27 53.33 -13.28
C THR A 576 -14.35 52.39 -12.09
N ALA A 577 -14.67 51.13 -12.34
CA ALA A 577 -14.60 50.06 -11.36
C ALA A 577 -13.99 48.82 -12.06
N PRO A 578 -13.02 48.13 -11.44
CA PRO A 578 -12.40 46.94 -12.06
C PRO A 578 -13.45 45.91 -12.50
N GLY A 579 -13.42 45.54 -13.77
CA GLY A 579 -14.27 44.50 -14.38
C GLY A 579 -15.78 44.79 -14.40
N LEU A 580 -16.19 46.03 -14.13
CA LEU A 580 -17.59 46.45 -14.21
C LEU A 580 -17.73 47.71 -15.04
N VAL A 581 -18.90 47.86 -15.68
CA VAL A 581 -19.34 49.13 -16.26
C VAL A 581 -20.16 49.87 -15.21
N PRO A 582 -19.69 51.01 -14.67
CA PRO A 582 -20.43 51.72 -13.64
C PRO A 582 -21.76 52.27 -14.16
N THR A 583 -22.80 52.20 -13.32
CA THR A 583 -24.14 52.75 -13.55
C THR A 583 -24.62 53.42 -12.27
N GLY A 584 -25.58 54.34 -12.33
CA GLY A 584 -26.06 55.07 -11.15
C GLY A 584 -25.85 56.57 -11.31
N ASN A 585 -25.84 57.31 -10.20
CA ASN A 585 -25.85 58.77 -10.25
C ASN A 585 -24.50 59.37 -9.83
N VAL A 586 -24.12 60.47 -10.47
CA VAL A 586 -22.96 61.29 -10.09
C VAL A 586 -23.38 62.70 -9.67
N GLY A 587 -22.72 63.21 -8.64
CA GLY A 587 -22.84 64.58 -8.16
C GLY A 587 -21.62 65.39 -8.56
N VAL A 588 -21.83 66.66 -8.93
CA VAL A 588 -20.76 67.60 -9.25
C VAL A 588 -20.90 68.85 -8.38
N GLN A 589 -19.77 69.31 -7.86
CA GLN A 589 -19.64 70.57 -7.14
C GLN A 589 -18.47 71.36 -7.71
N LEU A 590 -18.61 72.68 -7.70
CA LEU A 590 -17.52 73.60 -7.92
C LEU A 590 -17.19 74.27 -6.60
N ARG A 591 -15.95 74.11 -6.16
CA ARG A 591 -15.45 74.68 -4.91
C ARG A 591 -14.33 75.67 -5.22
N THR A 592 -14.15 76.67 -4.36
CA THR A 592 -12.96 77.54 -4.42
C THR A 592 -11.68 76.71 -4.19
N SER A 593 -10.51 77.30 -4.45
CA SER A 593 -9.22 76.68 -4.09
C SER A 593 -9.12 76.34 -2.59
N THR A 594 -9.80 77.12 -1.74
CA THR A 594 -9.94 76.91 -0.28
C THR A 594 -10.99 75.87 0.11
N GLY A 595 -11.67 75.23 -0.85
CA GLY A 595 -12.63 74.14 -0.59
C GLY A 595 -14.05 74.56 -0.25
N VAL A 596 -14.38 75.85 -0.33
CA VAL A 596 -15.76 76.35 -0.10
C VAL A 596 -16.64 76.03 -1.30
N VAL A 597 -17.77 75.35 -1.08
CA VAL A 597 -18.75 75.06 -2.14
C VAL A 597 -19.37 76.36 -2.65
N LYS A 598 -19.22 76.63 -3.94
CA LYS A 598 -19.84 77.78 -4.61
C LYS A 598 -21.00 77.37 -5.50
N TYR A 599 -20.92 76.19 -6.10
CA TYR A 599 -22.01 75.62 -6.89
C TYR A 599 -22.16 74.14 -6.57
N ALA A 600 -23.39 73.70 -6.32
CA ALA A 600 -23.76 72.30 -6.21
C ALA A 600 -24.82 72.00 -7.28
N PHE A 601 -24.57 70.97 -8.08
CA PHE A 601 -25.47 70.62 -9.18
C PHE A 601 -26.29 69.36 -8.84
N PRO A 602 -27.49 69.18 -9.45
CA PRO A 602 -28.32 68.00 -9.21
C PRO A 602 -27.60 66.70 -9.56
N TRP A 603 -27.97 65.61 -8.91
CA TRP A 603 -27.46 64.30 -9.32
C TRP A 603 -27.94 63.95 -10.73
N LYS A 604 -27.06 63.38 -11.57
CA LYS A 604 -27.40 62.91 -12.91
C LYS A 604 -26.96 61.47 -13.11
N ALA A 605 -27.75 60.71 -13.86
CA ALA A 605 -27.43 59.33 -14.21
C ALA A 605 -26.19 59.26 -15.12
N LEU A 606 -25.33 58.29 -14.85
CA LEU A 606 -24.15 57.97 -15.65
C LEU A 606 -24.57 57.24 -16.93
N GLY A 607 -23.94 57.57 -18.07
CA GLY A 607 -24.20 56.91 -19.34
C GLY A 607 -23.59 55.51 -19.43
N SER A 608 -23.92 54.77 -20.50
CA SER A 608 -23.58 53.35 -20.74
C SER A 608 -22.08 53.00 -20.88
N GLY A 609 -21.16 53.90 -20.54
CA GLY A 609 -19.71 53.68 -20.59
C GLY A 609 -18.98 54.15 -19.34
N GLY A 610 -19.67 54.30 -18.22
CA GLY A 610 -19.07 54.83 -16.99
C GLY A 610 -18.72 56.32 -17.08
N ALA A 611 -19.26 57.05 -18.07
CA ALA A 611 -18.95 58.46 -18.30
C ALA A 611 -20.23 59.30 -18.41
N LEU A 612 -20.15 60.55 -17.95
CA LEU A 612 -21.21 61.54 -18.09
C LEU A 612 -20.62 62.89 -18.52
N LYS A 613 -21.19 63.46 -19.58
CA LYS A 613 -21.02 64.87 -19.92
C LYS A 613 -21.96 65.71 -19.05
N TYR A 614 -21.41 66.34 -18.02
CA TYR A 614 -22.17 67.13 -17.05
C TYR A 614 -22.17 68.62 -17.44
N ALA A 615 -23.23 69.07 -18.11
CA ALA A 615 -23.45 70.49 -18.39
C ALA A 615 -23.90 71.26 -17.14
N PHE A 616 -23.29 72.41 -16.86
CA PHE A 616 -23.58 73.22 -15.67
C PHE A 616 -24.91 73.97 -15.76
N GLY A 617 -25.37 74.31 -16.98
CA GLY A 617 -26.70 74.89 -17.23
C GLY A 617 -26.95 76.27 -16.62
N LYS A 618 -25.93 76.91 -16.05
CA LYS A 618 -25.97 78.27 -15.46
C LYS A 618 -24.66 79.00 -15.75
N ALA A 619 -24.73 80.33 -15.82
CA ALA A 619 -23.55 81.17 -15.88
C ALA A 619 -22.80 81.08 -14.54
N LEU A 620 -21.49 80.82 -14.60
CA LEU A 620 -20.61 80.81 -13.44
C LEU A 620 -20.05 82.22 -13.24
N ALA A 621 -19.88 82.64 -11.99
CA ALA A 621 -19.23 83.91 -11.70
C ALA A 621 -17.74 83.84 -12.05
N LYS A 622 -17.12 85.01 -12.31
CA LYS A 622 -15.68 85.12 -12.55
C LYS A 622 -14.89 84.55 -11.38
N GLY A 623 -13.89 83.71 -11.67
CA GLY A 623 -13.04 83.08 -10.66
C GLY A 623 -12.50 81.72 -11.06
N THR A 624 -11.65 81.17 -10.20
CA THR A 624 -11.05 79.83 -10.37
C THR A 624 -11.71 78.84 -9.41
N TYR A 625 -12.26 77.77 -9.97
CA TYR A 625 -12.95 76.72 -9.24
C TYR A 625 -12.29 75.37 -9.47
N VAL A 626 -12.26 74.52 -8.45
CA VAL A 626 -11.88 73.12 -8.56
C VAL A 626 -13.14 72.28 -8.67
N VAL A 627 -13.14 71.33 -9.61
CA VAL A 627 -14.24 70.39 -9.76
C VAL A 627 -14.11 69.29 -8.71
N TRP A 628 -15.16 69.11 -7.92
CA TRP A 628 -15.33 68.00 -7.00
C TRP A 628 -16.43 67.10 -7.53
N VAL A 629 -16.20 65.79 -7.46
CA VAL A 629 -17.15 64.78 -7.95
C VAL A 629 -17.40 63.73 -6.88
N THR A 630 -18.62 63.19 -6.87
CA THR A 630 -19.02 62.08 -6.02
C THR A 630 -19.86 61.12 -6.85
N TYR A 631 -19.91 59.86 -6.43
CA TYR A 631 -20.69 58.81 -7.08
C TYR A 631 -21.55 58.10 -6.04
N GLY A 632 -22.83 57.91 -6.35
CA GLY A 632 -23.82 57.37 -5.41
C GLY A 632 -23.72 55.86 -5.21
N GLY A 633 -22.93 55.16 -6.03
CA GLY A 633 -22.88 53.70 -6.03
C GLY A 633 -24.05 53.08 -6.80
N ASN A 634 -24.05 51.75 -6.85
CA ASN A 634 -25.17 50.94 -7.32
C ASN A 634 -25.20 49.59 -6.58
N GLY A 635 -25.90 48.59 -7.13
CA GLY A 635 -25.94 47.23 -6.57
C GLY A 635 -24.56 46.57 -6.45
N ASN A 636 -23.62 46.88 -7.35
CA ASN A 636 -22.34 46.18 -7.51
C ASN A 636 -21.10 47.03 -7.19
N ILE A 637 -21.25 48.35 -7.06
CA ILE A 637 -20.15 49.29 -6.90
C ILE A 637 -20.46 50.22 -5.74
N ASN A 638 -19.49 50.38 -4.83
CA ASN A 638 -19.59 51.30 -3.71
C ASN A 638 -19.70 52.74 -4.21
N GLY A 639 -20.43 53.56 -3.45
CA GLY A 639 -20.38 55.00 -3.62
C GLY A 639 -18.96 55.51 -3.37
N ALA A 640 -18.62 56.63 -4.00
CA ALA A 640 -17.40 57.36 -3.72
C ALA A 640 -17.76 58.74 -3.18
N GLY A 641 -17.22 59.09 -2.03
CA GLY A 641 -17.38 60.43 -1.45
C GLY A 641 -16.83 61.53 -2.35
N TRP A 642 -17.08 62.78 -1.97
CA TRP A 642 -16.60 63.95 -2.70
C TRP A 642 -15.07 63.92 -2.82
N THR A 643 -14.59 63.78 -4.06
CA THR A 643 -13.17 63.72 -4.39
C THR A 643 -12.79 64.97 -5.19
N LYS A 644 -11.73 65.64 -4.74
CA LYS A 644 -11.12 66.77 -5.47
C LYS A 644 -10.49 66.22 -6.74
N THR A 645 -10.86 66.76 -7.90
CA THR A 645 -10.26 66.33 -9.17
C THR A 645 -9.12 67.27 -9.57
N ALA A 646 -8.30 66.83 -10.53
CA ALA A 646 -7.28 67.69 -11.15
C ALA A 646 -7.90 68.76 -12.08
N ALA A 647 -9.19 68.66 -12.38
CA ALA A 647 -9.88 69.61 -13.23
C ALA A 647 -10.10 70.96 -12.53
N VAL A 648 -9.55 72.01 -13.12
CA VAL A 648 -9.71 73.40 -12.70
C VAL A 648 -10.46 74.17 -13.78
N ILE A 649 -11.43 74.98 -13.37
CA ILE A 649 -12.22 75.83 -14.24
C ILE A 649 -11.90 77.29 -13.88
N THR A 650 -11.32 78.02 -14.83
CA THR A 650 -11.11 79.45 -14.71
C THR A 650 -12.14 80.17 -15.57
N VAL A 651 -13.00 80.96 -14.92
CA VAL A 651 -13.98 81.84 -15.55
C VAL A 651 -13.37 83.23 -15.56
N ILE A 652 -13.05 83.75 -16.76
CA ILE A 652 -12.30 85.01 -16.96
C ILE A 652 -13.24 86.19 -17.14
#